data_AF-A0A9K3KZU4-F1
#
_entry.id   AF-A0A9K3KZU4-F1
#
_cell.length_a   1.000
_cell.length_b   1.000
_cell.length_c   1.000
_cell.angle_alpha   90.00
_cell.angle_beta   90.00
_cell.angle_gamma   90.00
#
_symmetry.space_group_name_H-M   'P 1'
#
loop_
_entity.id
_entity.type
_entity.pdbx_description
1 polymer ?
#
loop_
_entity_poly.entity_id
_entity_poly.type
_entity_poly.pdbx_seq_one_letter_code
_entity_poly.pdbx_strand_id
1 'polypeptide(L)'
;MSASVVPSTLQVDYDNNITDLYNAITQSKWEDAVRAAKENPDEAKTWVVRHYEGNNGGEKEIMWRFLPIHSACARQPPASVITALLEAYPDGAKCVDDQGMYALHYACGNQATREVIRLLLMAYPDAAKKKDPRGMLPIHYIACWGPSSISVVDMVLVANRDVADARDEDGNTALDLAKDGEYPERDAVVAALRRWLDNNNGTSRSFTKPNRTLSSVEEKKDDADYNMYPMPRSTTNSSSTQFHHNHYLDKITQLEERIKELENESKQDKYIINELRGQLKRQEGDADLSRQQYNHACDERDGLRQTLADLTEQHDKFKKRSEILSDRLGSMNASLLTMMEQQDVVLSAMKAREEQWEALSDLRRGKLKELVSLEEQETVEEVELRSCLMKQTKEMEAIKAVIAAPSRRNDPEPTRQQPSKKTTSTPAPCTTQGLLVGFGVVLPLTLLIPYHAINEFDIRNLGFRLAWVSLPMTMILRTFEAVFGFTSPQHSRSLWSFVRHTGFVLRPHYTDKGGTKAATLSSVSQILKEYLFWVAFLAVAYHCFASANFCPLTRLVGTEFESSRIVYWDAPHIYDIFLQACLMNVTLSLSMTGASALGSLLTGVQMDDKVTQYPMFLSESVSDFWGRRWNNLIHVALKQGVYKPVRHATQSKSLASLAAFVVSGLCHEYVWMMLYFPTSAQLAAENGNESTCCLSCYCQSWTGKQLIFFGWNGVLVALEYLLGDQVSRYSQCLPRVMRSHLIVLLALPVGHLFTYDITHAGYFDHLTAAVPAISVTGTPSRRLSTSDPSLLSTAIGLLALSGTFAEKDELPYDNRQLLGLRGGIEGSLISSGTGRSQTASEIPVANITIPLHFHSGSHHAHMYIGSPPQRQTLIIDTGSKAMAFPCKTCKKCSACCGNHASPYFDPEVSTTHRVSKCGSCLLEGISSCSLFSDLCTFSQKYTEGSSWTATEVEDVVWLGTPDVVESLEDHMGTLAIPYSFGCQTSSKGLFRKQYADGILGLSIHDSSLIRALYLEGLIPRNAFSLCFTHVGGHLSLGGSLPVPTQYMGGMTTTPITHEHGYYSVEVVSLSIGEKIIISKDLYSDLLDDMNSGKGCIFDSGTTDSFFPSSLRKVVGDAVMAYSSSLTDFSTNMRRHTYTFEAFQRLPSLTIGFANNANLTILPDHYMEGVPVDASTGRAEVWEKSIPLTNRIYLDEARGTVLGANAMYGHDIVFDVQGHQIGIATANCHSNTISSQL
;
A
#
# COMPACT_ATOMS: atom_id res chain seq x y z
N MET A 1 -70.84 -9.44 -35.44
CA MET A 1 -71.15 -8.10 -35.98
C MET A 1 -71.21 -7.19 -34.76
N SER A 2 -70.27 -6.30 -34.48
CA SER A 2 -69.54 -5.33 -35.31
C SER A 2 -68.02 -5.38 -35.07
N ALA A 3 -67.26 -5.20 -36.14
CA ALA A 3 -65.81 -4.99 -36.10
C ALA A 3 -65.51 -3.56 -35.62
N SER A 4 -64.55 -3.39 -34.71
CA SER A 4 -63.85 -2.12 -34.49
C SER A 4 -62.44 -2.25 -35.06
N VAL A 5 -62.34 -1.74 -36.28
CA VAL A 5 -61.17 -1.31 -37.05
C VAL A 5 -59.89 -1.16 -36.22
N VAL A 6 -58.92 -2.04 -36.46
CA VAL A 6 -57.50 -1.73 -36.22
C VAL A 6 -57.15 -0.59 -37.17
N PRO A 7 -56.70 0.59 -36.69
CA PRO A 7 -56.23 1.63 -37.58
C PRO A 7 -55.03 1.08 -38.36
N SER A 8 -55.16 1.01 -39.68
CA SER A 8 -54.10 0.58 -40.61
C SER A 8 -52.98 1.63 -40.77
N THR A 9 -52.82 2.49 -39.77
CA THR A 9 -51.84 3.57 -39.66
C THR A 9 -51.44 3.64 -38.20
N LEU A 10 -50.13 3.65 -37.89
CA LEU A 10 -49.55 3.80 -36.55
C LEU A 10 -49.82 5.20 -35.94
N GLN A 11 -51.01 5.77 -36.15
CA GLN A 11 -51.39 7.13 -35.75
C GLN A 11 -52.91 7.22 -35.54
N VAL A 12 -53.35 7.86 -34.44
CA VAL A 12 -54.74 8.19 -34.11
C VAL A 12 -54.90 9.68 -33.79
N ASP A 13 -56.11 10.22 -33.94
CA ASP A 13 -56.46 11.61 -33.66
C ASP A 13 -56.97 11.75 -32.22
N TYR A 14 -56.38 12.67 -31.45
CA TYR A 14 -56.68 12.87 -30.04
C TYR A 14 -58.14 13.24 -29.77
N ASP A 15 -58.77 14.04 -30.64
CA ASP A 15 -60.12 14.54 -30.42
C ASP A 15 -61.20 13.57 -30.97
N ASN A 16 -60.84 12.70 -31.92
CA ASN A 16 -61.80 11.81 -32.60
C ASN A 16 -61.72 10.33 -32.20
N ASN A 17 -60.52 9.80 -31.90
CA ASN A 17 -60.33 8.36 -31.63
C ASN A 17 -59.09 8.07 -30.75
N ILE A 18 -59.00 8.72 -29.60
CA ILE A 18 -57.99 8.45 -28.56
C ILE A 18 -58.03 6.98 -28.10
N THR A 19 -56.87 6.37 -27.87
CA THR A 19 -56.77 5.00 -27.35
C THR A 19 -57.04 4.94 -25.84
N ASP A 20 -57.47 3.79 -25.33
CA ASP A 20 -57.79 3.62 -23.90
C ASP A 20 -56.53 3.81 -23.03
N LEU A 21 -55.37 3.31 -23.47
CA LEU A 21 -54.08 3.53 -22.82
C LEU A 21 -53.73 5.02 -22.75
N TYR A 22 -53.83 5.75 -23.87
CA TYR A 22 -53.45 7.15 -23.89
C TYR A 22 -54.43 8.01 -23.09
N ASN A 23 -55.73 7.68 -23.11
CA ASN A 23 -56.75 8.33 -22.30
C ASN A 23 -56.47 8.14 -20.79
N ALA A 24 -56.13 6.91 -20.37
CA ALA A 24 -55.76 6.61 -18.98
C ALA A 24 -54.53 7.42 -18.52
N ILE A 25 -53.50 7.53 -19.36
CA ILE A 25 -52.30 8.35 -19.11
C ILE A 25 -52.66 9.84 -19.00
N THR A 26 -53.53 10.36 -19.89
CA THR A 26 -53.91 11.78 -19.85
C THR A 26 -54.73 12.15 -18.60
N GLN A 27 -55.46 11.19 -18.04
CA GLN A 27 -56.21 11.32 -16.78
C GLN A 27 -55.37 10.94 -15.55
N SER A 28 -54.08 10.60 -15.71
CA SER A 28 -53.19 10.12 -14.66
C SER A 28 -53.73 8.89 -13.89
N LYS A 29 -54.56 8.06 -14.56
CA LYS A 29 -55.08 6.79 -14.01
C LYS A 29 -54.07 5.68 -14.26
N TRP A 30 -53.02 5.66 -13.46
CA TRP A 30 -51.84 4.81 -13.69
C TRP A 30 -52.13 3.30 -13.67
N GLU A 31 -53.02 2.82 -12.80
CA GLU A 31 -53.40 1.41 -12.75
C GLU A 31 -54.14 0.97 -14.02
N ASP A 32 -55.06 1.81 -14.49
CA ASP A 32 -55.77 1.58 -15.75
C ASP A 32 -54.83 1.66 -16.95
N ALA A 33 -53.82 2.54 -16.91
CA ALA A 33 -52.80 2.64 -17.94
C ALA A 33 -51.90 1.39 -17.99
N VAL A 34 -51.48 0.85 -16.84
CA VAL A 34 -50.71 -0.42 -16.79
C VAL A 34 -51.55 -1.58 -17.31
N ARG A 35 -52.84 -1.64 -16.95
CA ARG A 35 -53.75 -2.68 -17.44
C ARG A 35 -53.94 -2.58 -18.96
N ALA A 36 -54.23 -1.38 -19.47
CA ALA A 36 -54.40 -1.14 -20.90
C ALA A 36 -53.13 -1.42 -21.71
N ALA A 37 -51.94 -1.09 -21.19
CA ALA A 37 -50.66 -1.38 -21.84
C ALA A 37 -50.40 -2.89 -21.96
N LYS A 38 -50.86 -3.69 -20.98
CA LYS A 38 -50.74 -5.15 -21.00
C LYS A 38 -51.80 -5.83 -21.87
N GLU A 39 -53.03 -5.32 -21.85
CA GLU A 39 -54.15 -5.87 -22.63
C GLU A 39 -54.00 -5.54 -24.13
N ASN A 40 -53.59 -4.30 -24.45
CA ASN A 40 -53.43 -3.79 -25.81
C ASN A 40 -52.03 -3.19 -26.04
N PRO A 41 -50.96 -4.01 -26.12
CA PRO A 41 -49.58 -3.52 -26.26
C PRO A 41 -49.34 -2.71 -27.55
N ASP A 42 -50.14 -2.94 -28.60
CA ASP A 42 -50.08 -2.15 -29.83
C ASP A 42 -50.41 -0.66 -29.63
N GLU A 43 -51.16 -0.31 -28.59
CA GLU A 43 -51.44 1.09 -28.24
C GLU A 43 -50.16 1.81 -27.80
N ALA A 44 -49.17 1.11 -27.21
CA ALA A 44 -47.90 1.71 -26.76
C ALA A 44 -47.04 2.26 -27.92
N LYS A 45 -47.17 1.68 -29.12
CA LYS A 45 -46.48 2.14 -30.35
C LYS A 45 -47.34 3.03 -31.25
N THR A 46 -48.57 3.33 -30.84
CA THR A 46 -49.50 4.15 -31.64
C THR A 46 -49.29 5.63 -31.34
N TRP A 47 -49.00 6.43 -32.37
CA TRP A 47 -48.85 7.88 -32.22
C TRP A 47 -50.19 8.56 -32.03
N VAL A 48 -50.31 9.44 -31.04
CA VAL A 48 -51.51 10.25 -30.83
C VAL A 48 -51.24 11.68 -31.28
N VAL A 49 -52.06 12.17 -32.20
CA VAL A 49 -51.88 13.45 -32.89
C VAL A 49 -53.08 14.35 -32.67
N ARG A 50 -52.83 15.62 -32.41
CA ARG A 50 -53.86 16.66 -32.40
C ARG A 50 -53.59 17.65 -33.53
N HIS A 51 -54.64 18.21 -34.14
CA HIS A 51 -54.54 19.16 -35.25
C HIS A 51 -55.14 20.52 -34.87
N TYR A 52 -54.73 21.60 -35.55
CA TYR A 52 -55.41 22.90 -35.46
C TYR A 52 -56.81 22.84 -36.11
N GLU A 53 -57.82 23.47 -35.49
CA GLU A 53 -59.12 23.70 -36.13
C GLU A 53 -58.97 24.75 -37.24
N GLY A 54 -58.70 24.28 -38.46
CA GLY A 54 -58.66 25.12 -39.65
C GLY A 54 -60.08 25.54 -40.06
N ASN A 55 -60.35 26.84 -40.09
CA ASN A 55 -61.65 27.40 -40.48
C ASN A 55 -62.04 27.19 -41.96
N ASN A 56 -61.21 26.54 -42.79
CA ASN A 56 -61.48 26.33 -44.22
C ASN A 56 -60.71 25.14 -44.78
N GLY A 57 -61.21 23.91 -44.65
CA GLY A 57 -61.05 22.78 -45.59
C GLY A 57 -59.67 22.41 -46.18
N GLY A 58 -58.56 22.98 -45.73
CA GLY A 58 -57.19 22.67 -46.13
C GLY A 58 -56.51 21.67 -45.19
N GLU A 59 -55.33 21.17 -45.59
CA GLU A 59 -54.54 20.20 -44.82
C GLU A 59 -54.44 20.60 -43.34
N LYS A 60 -54.89 19.71 -42.45
CA LYS A 60 -54.88 19.91 -41.01
C LYS A 60 -53.43 19.92 -40.51
N GLU A 61 -52.90 21.07 -40.14
CA GLU A 61 -51.56 21.18 -39.54
C GLU A 61 -51.52 20.50 -38.16
N ILE A 62 -50.46 19.72 -37.89
CA ILE A 62 -50.28 18.97 -36.64
C ILE A 62 -49.92 19.97 -35.53
N MET A 63 -50.69 19.98 -34.44
CA MET A 63 -50.44 20.77 -33.24
C MET A 63 -49.39 20.10 -32.33
N TRP A 64 -49.52 18.78 -32.13
CA TRP A 64 -48.53 17.95 -31.42
C TRP A 64 -48.76 16.47 -31.74
N ARG A 65 -47.72 15.65 -31.55
CA ARG A 65 -47.73 14.20 -31.77
C ARG A 65 -46.92 13.47 -30.70
N PHE A 66 -47.57 12.74 -29.81
CA PHE A 66 -46.92 11.98 -28.74
C PHE A 66 -47.13 10.48 -28.84
N LEU A 67 -46.11 9.70 -28.45
CA LEU A 67 -46.34 8.34 -27.99
C LEU A 67 -46.85 8.35 -26.54
N PRO A 68 -47.53 7.27 -26.09
CA PRO A 68 -47.91 7.10 -24.68
C PRO A 68 -46.76 7.36 -23.69
N ILE A 69 -45.53 6.92 -24.00
CA ILE A 69 -44.37 7.13 -23.14
C ILE A 69 -43.98 8.60 -22.99
N HIS A 70 -44.08 9.42 -24.05
CA HIS A 70 -43.83 10.87 -23.96
C HIS A 70 -44.88 11.54 -23.06
N SER A 71 -46.15 11.19 -23.28
CA SER A 71 -47.28 11.73 -22.51
C SER A 71 -47.21 11.35 -21.02
N ALA A 72 -46.75 10.13 -20.73
CA ALA A 72 -46.53 9.64 -19.37
C ALA A 72 -45.38 10.41 -18.70
N CYS A 73 -44.22 10.53 -19.35
CA CYS A 73 -43.06 11.25 -18.81
C CYS A 73 -43.34 12.73 -18.54
N ALA A 74 -44.24 13.36 -19.31
CA ALA A 74 -44.69 14.73 -19.07
C ALA A 74 -45.58 14.89 -17.81
N ARG A 75 -45.98 13.80 -17.15
CA ARG A 75 -46.97 13.78 -16.06
C ARG A 75 -46.49 13.09 -14.78
N GLN A 76 -45.17 12.99 -14.57
CA GLN A 76 -44.57 12.34 -13.39
C GLN A 76 -45.12 10.92 -13.14
N PRO A 77 -44.92 10.00 -14.09
CA PRO A 77 -45.53 8.69 -13.99
C PRO A 77 -44.86 7.86 -12.88
N PRO A 78 -45.55 6.91 -12.25
CA PRO A 78 -44.90 5.89 -11.44
C PRO A 78 -44.08 4.97 -12.34
N ALA A 79 -43.02 4.38 -11.78
CA ALA A 79 -42.12 3.47 -12.49
C ALA A 79 -42.87 2.31 -13.17
N SER A 80 -43.91 1.77 -12.54
CA SER A 80 -44.73 0.68 -13.07
C SER A 80 -45.34 0.97 -14.44
N VAL A 81 -45.73 2.22 -14.71
CA VAL A 81 -46.28 2.63 -16.01
C VAL A 81 -45.20 2.66 -17.08
N ILE A 82 -44.02 3.18 -16.75
CA ILE A 82 -42.89 3.23 -17.68
C ILE A 82 -42.37 1.83 -17.98
N THR A 83 -42.29 0.95 -16.98
CA THR A 83 -41.98 -0.48 -17.16
C THR A 83 -42.98 -1.13 -18.11
N ALA A 84 -44.29 -0.99 -17.88
CA ALA A 84 -45.31 -1.59 -18.74
C ALA A 84 -45.26 -1.06 -20.18
N LEU A 85 -44.98 0.24 -20.36
CA LEU A 85 -44.85 0.85 -21.69
C LEU A 85 -43.59 0.40 -22.43
N LEU A 86 -42.47 0.24 -21.73
CA LEU A 86 -41.22 -0.26 -22.29
C LEU A 86 -41.27 -1.76 -22.56
N GLU A 87 -41.99 -2.55 -21.75
CA GLU A 87 -42.29 -3.96 -22.03
C GLU A 87 -43.11 -4.11 -23.32
N ALA A 88 -44.14 -3.26 -23.49
CA ALA A 88 -44.98 -3.28 -24.69
C ALA A 88 -44.25 -2.75 -25.94
N TYR A 89 -43.43 -1.70 -25.80
CA TYR A 89 -42.68 -1.11 -26.91
C TYR A 89 -41.34 -0.49 -26.46
N PRO A 90 -40.25 -1.28 -26.40
CA PRO A 90 -38.94 -0.83 -25.91
C PRO A 90 -38.34 0.32 -26.73
N ASP A 91 -38.51 0.28 -28.05
CA ASP A 91 -38.02 1.32 -28.97
C ASP A 91 -38.75 2.67 -28.78
N GLY A 92 -39.82 2.72 -27.97
CA GLY A 92 -40.51 3.95 -27.61
C GLY A 92 -39.59 4.99 -26.97
N ALA A 93 -38.57 4.57 -26.21
CA ALA A 93 -37.57 5.46 -25.62
C ALA A 93 -36.61 6.11 -26.65
N LYS A 94 -36.46 5.49 -27.82
CA LYS A 94 -35.61 5.98 -28.93
C LYS A 94 -36.37 6.89 -29.90
N CYS A 95 -37.70 6.90 -29.82
CA CYS A 95 -38.54 7.70 -30.69
C CYS A 95 -38.54 9.16 -30.23
N VAL A 96 -38.56 10.09 -31.18
CA VAL A 96 -38.75 11.52 -30.92
C VAL A 96 -40.15 11.96 -31.34
N ASP A 97 -40.76 12.86 -30.58
CA ASP A 97 -42.03 13.48 -30.95
C ASP A 97 -41.89 14.43 -32.17
N ASP A 98 -42.97 15.14 -32.54
CA ASP A 98 -42.93 16.17 -33.59
C ASP A 98 -42.06 17.39 -33.23
N GLN A 99 -41.74 17.59 -31.95
CA GLN A 99 -40.85 18.64 -31.45
C GLN A 99 -39.40 18.16 -31.34
N GLY A 100 -39.07 16.95 -31.81
CA GLY A 100 -37.72 16.39 -31.73
C GLY A 100 -37.29 16.00 -30.32
N MET A 101 -38.22 15.91 -29.37
CA MET A 101 -37.98 15.60 -27.96
C MET A 101 -38.06 14.09 -27.73
N TYR A 102 -37.10 13.56 -26.98
CA TYR A 102 -37.18 12.19 -26.43
C TYR A 102 -37.97 12.18 -25.12
N ALA A 103 -38.54 11.03 -24.75
CA ALA A 103 -39.21 10.83 -23.46
C ALA A 103 -38.36 11.23 -22.24
N LEU A 104 -37.03 11.03 -22.31
CA LEU A 104 -36.09 11.44 -21.26
C LEU A 104 -36.08 12.96 -21.01
N HIS A 105 -36.25 13.78 -22.05
CA HIS A 105 -36.31 15.24 -21.88
C HIS A 105 -37.55 15.66 -21.08
N TYR A 106 -38.71 15.06 -21.39
CA TYR A 106 -39.94 15.30 -20.62
C TYR A 106 -39.80 14.83 -19.18
N ALA A 107 -39.19 13.67 -18.95
CA ALA A 107 -38.98 13.12 -17.61
C ALA A 107 -38.04 14.02 -16.78
N CYS A 108 -36.95 14.50 -17.38
CA CYS A 108 -36.02 15.44 -16.73
C CYS A 108 -36.66 16.80 -16.46
N GLY A 109 -37.41 17.36 -17.40
CA GLY A 109 -38.07 18.66 -17.24
C GLY A 109 -39.23 18.68 -16.26
N ASN A 110 -39.90 17.53 -16.07
CA ASN A 110 -41.04 17.41 -15.16
C ASN A 110 -40.68 16.75 -13.83
N GLN A 111 -39.40 16.67 -13.44
CA GLN A 111 -38.96 16.10 -12.16
C GLN A 111 -39.46 14.66 -11.93
N ALA A 112 -39.40 13.81 -12.96
CA ALA A 112 -39.74 12.39 -12.81
C ALA A 112 -38.81 11.71 -11.79
N THR A 113 -39.32 10.69 -11.10
CA THR A 113 -38.58 10.00 -10.05
C THR A 113 -37.28 9.38 -10.58
N ARG A 114 -36.30 9.21 -9.68
CA ARG A 114 -35.02 8.52 -9.97
C ARG A 114 -35.23 7.23 -10.76
N GLU A 115 -36.24 6.45 -10.39
CA GLU A 115 -36.54 5.16 -10.99
C GLU A 115 -37.04 5.28 -12.43
N VAL A 116 -37.86 6.27 -12.74
CA VAL A 116 -38.29 6.53 -14.13
C VAL A 116 -37.11 6.95 -15.00
N ILE A 117 -36.25 7.84 -14.51
CA ILE A 117 -35.04 8.26 -15.24
C ILE A 117 -34.11 7.07 -15.47
N ARG A 118 -33.95 6.20 -14.46
CA ARG A 118 -33.17 4.95 -14.56
C ARG A 118 -33.70 4.03 -15.64
N LEU A 119 -35.00 3.76 -15.67
CA LEU A 119 -35.63 2.89 -16.67
C LEU A 119 -35.46 3.43 -18.10
N LEU A 120 -35.61 4.74 -18.29
CA LEU A 120 -35.42 5.38 -19.61
C LEU A 120 -33.95 5.33 -20.07
N LEU A 121 -33.00 5.58 -19.17
CA LEU A 121 -31.56 5.48 -19.47
C LEU A 121 -31.11 4.04 -19.70
N MET A 122 -31.70 3.06 -19.01
CA MET A 122 -31.46 1.64 -19.28
C MET A 122 -31.98 1.24 -20.67
N ALA A 123 -33.15 1.73 -21.06
CA ALA A 123 -33.72 1.44 -22.38
C ALA A 123 -32.96 2.14 -23.52
N TYR A 124 -32.51 3.38 -23.32
CA TYR A 124 -31.72 4.12 -24.30
C TYR A 124 -30.74 5.12 -23.66
N PRO A 125 -29.49 4.69 -23.33
CA PRO A 125 -28.51 5.53 -22.64
C PRO A 125 -28.08 6.77 -23.45
N ASP A 126 -27.98 6.62 -24.77
CA ASP A 126 -27.57 7.69 -25.67
C ASP A 126 -28.54 8.88 -25.69
N ALA A 127 -29.78 8.72 -25.20
CA ALA A 127 -30.73 9.81 -25.03
C ALA A 127 -30.14 10.97 -24.21
N ALA A 128 -29.25 10.68 -23.25
CA ALA A 128 -28.55 11.70 -22.45
C ALA A 128 -27.68 12.64 -23.31
N LYS A 129 -27.23 12.19 -24.49
CA LYS A 129 -26.35 12.94 -25.42
C LYS A 129 -27.12 13.57 -26.58
N LYS A 130 -28.40 13.29 -26.73
CA LYS A 130 -29.21 13.82 -27.83
C LYS A 130 -29.76 15.17 -27.47
N LYS A 131 -29.44 16.17 -28.29
CA LYS A 131 -30.00 17.52 -28.18
C LYS A 131 -31.40 17.54 -28.77
N ASP A 132 -32.28 18.30 -28.15
CA ASP A 132 -33.52 18.73 -28.78
C ASP A 132 -33.25 19.79 -29.88
N PRO A 133 -34.28 20.22 -30.65
CA PRO A 133 -34.11 21.26 -31.66
C PRO A 133 -33.70 22.65 -31.14
N ARG A 134 -33.67 22.86 -29.82
CA ARG A 134 -33.12 24.08 -29.17
C ARG A 134 -31.68 23.88 -28.70
N GLY A 135 -31.07 22.76 -29.05
CA GLY A 135 -29.73 22.38 -28.62
C GLY A 135 -29.64 21.89 -27.17
N MET A 136 -30.76 21.76 -26.46
CA MET A 136 -30.77 21.39 -25.04
C MET A 136 -30.71 19.88 -24.86
N LEU A 137 -29.78 19.43 -24.02
CA LEU A 137 -29.69 18.05 -23.51
C LEU A 137 -30.60 17.85 -22.29
N PRO A 138 -30.95 16.60 -21.91
CA PRO A 138 -31.73 16.32 -20.71
C PRO A 138 -31.14 16.91 -19.41
N ILE A 139 -29.81 17.03 -19.32
CA ILE A 139 -29.15 17.67 -18.17
C ILE A 139 -29.41 19.18 -18.08
N HIS A 140 -29.64 19.87 -19.21
CA HIS A 140 -30.06 21.27 -19.22
C HIS A 140 -31.48 21.40 -18.66
N TYR A 141 -32.36 20.42 -18.93
CA TYR A 141 -33.69 20.38 -18.32
C TYR A 141 -33.60 20.25 -16.79
N ILE A 142 -32.74 19.36 -16.29
CA ILE A 142 -32.49 19.24 -14.84
C ILE A 142 -31.93 20.54 -14.25
N ALA A 143 -31.05 21.23 -14.98
CA ALA A 143 -30.46 22.49 -14.55
C ALA A 143 -31.44 23.67 -14.56
N CYS A 144 -32.45 23.68 -15.42
CA CYS A 144 -33.47 24.74 -15.46
C CYS A 144 -34.57 24.53 -14.42
N TRP A 145 -35.07 23.29 -14.30
CA TRP A 145 -36.30 22.99 -13.57
C TRP A 145 -36.08 22.19 -12.28
N GLY A 146 -34.84 21.78 -11.99
CA GLY A 146 -34.47 20.98 -10.83
C GLY A 146 -34.72 19.48 -11.02
N PRO A 147 -33.97 18.60 -10.34
CA PRO A 147 -34.23 17.16 -10.32
C PRO A 147 -35.19 16.76 -9.20
N SER A 148 -35.78 15.55 -9.29
CA SER A 148 -36.53 14.96 -8.16
C SER A 148 -35.63 14.55 -6.98
N SER A 149 -34.33 14.35 -7.24
CA SER A 149 -33.28 14.01 -6.27
C SER A 149 -31.92 14.29 -6.88
N ILE A 150 -30.93 14.70 -6.07
CA ILE A 150 -29.58 15.02 -6.55
C ILE A 150 -28.93 13.85 -7.32
N SER A 151 -29.27 12.61 -6.98
CA SER A 151 -28.77 11.40 -7.66
C SER A 151 -29.12 11.36 -9.15
N VAL A 152 -30.18 12.06 -9.58
CA VAL A 152 -30.57 12.13 -11.00
C VAL A 152 -29.50 12.88 -11.83
N VAL A 153 -28.87 13.90 -11.24
CA VAL A 153 -27.76 14.64 -11.88
C VAL A 153 -26.58 13.70 -12.11
N ASP A 154 -26.19 12.96 -11.06
CA ASP A 154 -25.11 11.98 -11.16
C ASP A 154 -25.44 10.86 -12.15
N MET A 155 -26.69 10.39 -12.20
CA MET A 155 -27.11 9.33 -13.13
C MET A 155 -26.97 9.75 -14.60
N VAL A 156 -27.36 10.98 -14.96
CA VAL A 156 -27.21 11.50 -16.33
C VAL A 156 -25.74 11.73 -16.67
N LEU A 157 -24.93 12.21 -15.72
CA LEU A 157 -23.47 12.42 -15.90
C LEU A 157 -22.66 11.11 -15.95
N VAL A 158 -23.11 10.07 -15.24
CA VAL A 158 -22.52 8.72 -15.32
C VAL A 158 -22.87 8.08 -16.66
N ALA A 159 -24.12 8.23 -17.13
CA ALA A 159 -24.53 7.75 -18.45
C ALA A 159 -23.69 8.40 -19.57
N ASN A 160 -23.35 9.69 -19.43
CA ASN A 160 -22.32 10.30 -20.25
C ASN A 160 -21.64 11.51 -19.61
N ARG A 161 -20.31 11.48 -19.47
CA ARG A 161 -19.55 12.56 -18.83
C ARG A 161 -19.39 13.81 -19.71
N ASP A 162 -19.39 13.64 -21.03
CA ASP A 162 -19.17 14.71 -22.02
C ASP A 162 -20.39 15.66 -22.17
N VAL A 163 -21.43 15.51 -21.34
CA VAL A 163 -22.61 16.38 -21.34
C VAL A 163 -22.50 17.51 -20.32
N ALA A 164 -21.51 17.46 -19.42
CA ALA A 164 -21.32 18.46 -18.37
C ALA A 164 -20.87 19.83 -18.91
N ASP A 165 -20.04 19.82 -19.95
CA ASP A 165 -19.49 21.00 -20.64
C ASP A 165 -20.20 21.32 -21.96
N ALA A 166 -21.18 20.48 -22.35
CA ALA A 166 -22.00 20.71 -23.52
C ALA A 166 -22.79 22.02 -23.38
N ARG A 167 -22.90 22.73 -24.50
CA ARG A 167 -23.63 24.00 -24.60
C ARG A 167 -24.93 23.82 -25.38
N ASP A 168 -25.98 24.51 -24.95
CA ASP A 168 -27.20 24.72 -25.73
C ASP A 168 -26.97 25.68 -26.91
N GLU A 169 -28.02 26.01 -27.68
CA GLU A 169 -27.91 26.95 -28.80
C GLU A 169 -27.61 28.39 -28.36
N ASP A 170 -27.99 28.76 -27.15
CA ASP A 170 -27.69 30.08 -26.55
C ASP A 170 -26.25 30.15 -26.00
N GLY A 171 -25.52 29.03 -26.01
CA GLY A 171 -24.13 28.94 -25.58
C GLY A 171 -23.94 28.69 -24.08
N ASN A 172 -25.03 28.42 -23.34
CA ASN A 172 -25.05 28.15 -21.90
C ASN A 172 -24.72 26.68 -21.63
N THR A 173 -23.94 26.43 -20.58
CA THR A 173 -23.75 25.08 -20.05
C THR A 173 -24.84 24.74 -19.03
N ALA A 174 -25.01 23.45 -18.70
CA ALA A 174 -25.88 23.04 -17.59
C ALA A 174 -25.52 23.74 -16.27
N LEU A 175 -24.23 24.04 -16.03
CA LEU A 175 -23.80 24.79 -14.85
C LEU A 175 -24.26 26.26 -14.89
N ASP A 176 -24.33 26.87 -16.07
CA ASP A 176 -24.79 28.25 -16.21
C ASP A 176 -26.30 28.33 -16.01
N LEU A 177 -27.06 27.41 -16.62
CA LEU A 177 -28.50 27.31 -16.41
C LEU A 177 -28.85 27.01 -14.94
N ALA A 178 -28.08 26.15 -14.26
CA ALA A 178 -28.29 25.83 -12.84
C ALA A 178 -28.02 27.02 -11.92
N LYS A 179 -27.20 27.99 -12.32
CA LYS A 179 -27.02 29.23 -11.52
C LYS A 179 -28.26 30.12 -11.64
N ASP A 180 -28.94 30.10 -12.77
CA ASP A 180 -30.11 30.96 -13.01
C ASP A 180 -31.44 30.27 -12.65
N GLY A 181 -31.41 28.98 -12.32
CA GLY A 181 -32.59 28.20 -11.92
C GLY A 181 -33.17 28.58 -10.54
N GLU A 182 -34.50 28.66 -10.46
CA GLU A 182 -35.27 28.96 -9.25
C GLU A 182 -35.87 27.68 -8.63
N TYR A 183 -35.05 26.81 -8.03
CA TYR A 183 -35.51 25.59 -7.32
C TYR A 183 -34.71 25.30 -6.04
N PRO A 184 -35.28 24.57 -5.04
CA PRO A 184 -34.68 24.44 -3.69
C PRO A 184 -33.30 23.79 -3.66
N GLU A 185 -33.05 22.79 -4.52
CA GLU A 185 -31.80 22.02 -4.56
C GLU A 185 -30.70 22.66 -5.43
N ARG A 186 -30.87 23.91 -5.86
CA ARG A 186 -29.96 24.63 -6.76
C ARG A 186 -28.50 24.52 -6.35
N ASP A 187 -28.17 24.83 -5.09
CA ASP A 187 -26.78 24.84 -4.61
C ASP A 187 -26.16 23.44 -4.64
N ALA A 188 -26.96 22.39 -4.40
CA ALA A 188 -26.53 21.01 -4.51
C ALA A 188 -26.26 20.61 -5.97
N VAL A 189 -27.14 21.01 -6.90
CA VAL A 189 -26.95 20.77 -8.35
C VAL A 189 -25.71 21.50 -8.88
N VAL A 190 -25.51 22.76 -8.47
CA VAL A 190 -24.31 23.55 -8.81
C VAL A 190 -23.05 22.90 -8.25
N ALA A 191 -23.09 22.40 -7.01
CA ALA A 191 -21.96 21.70 -6.41
C ALA A 191 -21.64 20.38 -7.13
N ALA A 192 -22.66 19.60 -7.50
CA ALA A 192 -22.51 18.35 -8.25
C ALA A 192 -21.90 18.60 -9.64
N LEU A 193 -22.41 19.58 -10.39
CA LEU A 193 -21.87 19.94 -11.70
C LEU A 193 -20.44 20.48 -11.63
N ARG A 194 -20.11 21.32 -10.62
CA ARG A 194 -18.73 21.81 -10.41
C ARG A 194 -17.76 20.70 -10.08
N ARG A 195 -18.15 19.78 -9.18
CA ARG A 195 -17.35 18.61 -8.83
C ARG A 195 -16.96 17.80 -10.06
N TRP A 196 -17.90 17.62 -10.99
CA TRP A 196 -17.65 16.90 -12.24
C TRP A 196 -16.73 17.67 -13.20
N LEU A 197 -16.86 18.99 -13.30
CA LEU A 197 -16.04 19.83 -14.18
C LEU A 197 -14.59 20.00 -13.67
N ASP A 198 -14.39 20.14 -12.36
CA ASP A 198 -13.05 20.31 -11.76
C ASP A 198 -12.17 19.07 -11.95
N ASN A 199 -12.78 17.88 -11.95
CA ASN A 199 -12.09 16.62 -12.23
C ASN A 199 -11.62 16.49 -13.70
N ASN A 200 -12.12 17.33 -14.62
CA ASN A 200 -11.83 17.23 -16.06
C ASN A 200 -10.69 18.16 -16.53
N ASN A 201 -10.40 19.24 -15.81
CA ASN A 201 -9.38 20.24 -16.22
C ASN A 201 -7.91 19.82 -16.00
N GLY A 202 -7.66 18.60 -15.54
CA GLY A 202 -6.31 18.04 -15.32
C GLY A 202 -5.62 17.49 -16.58
N THR A 203 -6.30 17.35 -17.72
CA THR A 203 -5.81 16.55 -18.86
C THR A 203 -5.72 17.27 -20.21
N SER A 204 -5.81 18.61 -20.28
CA SER A 204 -5.56 19.34 -21.54
C SER A 204 -4.81 20.66 -21.35
N ARG A 205 -3.49 20.62 -21.52
CA ARG A 205 -2.70 21.80 -21.96
C ARG A 205 -1.73 21.39 -23.06
N SER A 206 -2.26 21.41 -24.28
CA SER A 206 -1.49 21.49 -25.52
C SER A 206 -0.84 22.88 -25.66
N PHE A 207 0.39 22.87 -26.16
CA PHE A 207 1.16 24.02 -26.60
C PHE A 207 0.39 24.93 -27.57
N THR A 208 0.32 26.23 -27.26
CA THR A 208 0.37 27.29 -28.27
C THR A 208 1.08 28.53 -27.72
N LYS A 209 2.19 28.91 -28.35
CA LYS A 209 2.79 30.25 -28.24
C LYS A 209 1.84 31.28 -28.87
N PRO A 210 1.96 32.55 -28.46
CA PRO A 210 2.07 33.59 -29.48
C PRO A 210 3.25 34.53 -29.22
N ASN A 211 3.67 35.13 -30.34
CA ASN A 211 4.87 35.92 -30.55
C ASN A 211 4.42 37.34 -30.98
N ARG A 212 5.35 38.32 -30.84
CA ARG A 212 5.45 39.64 -31.53
C ARG A 212 5.03 40.96 -30.84
N THR A 213 6.06 41.62 -30.29
CA THR A 213 6.71 42.90 -30.70
C THR A 213 5.97 44.25 -30.77
N LEU A 214 6.42 45.15 -29.87
CA LEU A 214 7.00 46.51 -30.02
C LEU A 214 6.25 47.70 -30.70
N SER A 215 6.09 48.78 -29.92
CA SER A 215 6.50 50.18 -30.22
C SER A 215 6.22 51.09 -28.99
N SER A 216 7.20 51.50 -28.18
CA SER A 216 7.91 52.80 -28.15
C SER A 216 7.03 54.05 -27.87
N VAL A 217 7.28 54.76 -26.76
CA VAL A 217 7.62 56.20 -26.67
C VAL A 217 8.18 56.50 -25.25
N GLU A 218 9.21 57.34 -25.23
CA GLU A 218 10.10 57.73 -24.14
C GLU A 218 9.53 58.70 -23.09
N GLU A 219 10.30 58.75 -21.99
CA GLU A 219 10.32 59.53 -20.76
C GLU A 219 9.89 61.01 -20.80
N LYS A 220 9.31 61.45 -19.68
CA LYS A 220 9.73 62.69 -18.99
C LYS A 220 9.54 62.60 -17.48
N LYS A 221 10.67 62.75 -16.76
CA LYS A 221 10.79 63.08 -15.33
C LYS A 221 10.26 64.50 -15.09
N ASP A 222 9.64 64.70 -13.92
CA ASP A 222 9.94 65.83 -13.03
C ASP A 222 9.52 65.48 -11.59
N ASP A 223 10.43 65.74 -10.66
CA ASP A 223 10.40 65.37 -9.25
C ASP A 223 9.62 66.36 -8.37
N ALA A 224 9.05 65.81 -7.30
CA ALA A 224 9.08 66.28 -5.91
C ALA A 224 7.75 66.70 -5.24
N ASP A 225 7.46 65.88 -4.20
CA ASP A 225 6.83 66.19 -2.92
C ASP A 225 5.31 66.49 -2.86
N TYR A 226 4.54 65.42 -2.65
CA TYR A 226 3.45 65.42 -1.67
C TYR A 226 3.28 64.02 -1.07
N ASN A 227 3.42 63.94 0.25
CA ASN A 227 3.26 62.75 1.10
C ASN A 227 1.93 62.03 0.84
N MET A 228 1.99 60.74 0.47
CA MET A 228 0.83 59.86 0.39
C MET A 228 0.78 58.93 1.61
N TYR A 229 -0.10 59.29 2.54
CA TYR A 229 -0.59 58.41 3.60
C TYR A 229 -1.40 57.23 3.00
N PRO A 230 -1.41 56.07 3.69
CA PRO A 230 -2.00 54.82 3.20
C PRO A 230 -3.53 54.84 3.27
N MET A 231 -4.18 54.29 2.25
CA MET A 231 -5.63 54.07 2.15
C MET A 231 -5.89 52.64 1.63
N PRO A 232 -7.06 52.04 1.89
CA PRO A 232 -7.67 51.80 3.19
C PRO A 232 -8.02 50.29 3.37
N ARG A 233 -8.01 49.84 4.63
CA ARG A 233 -8.43 48.49 5.04
C ARG A 233 -9.94 48.30 4.83
N SER A 234 -10.35 47.34 4.01
CA SER A 234 -11.70 46.77 4.08
C SER A 234 -11.76 45.70 5.18
N THR A 235 -12.21 46.17 6.34
CA THR A 235 -12.97 45.47 7.39
C THR A 235 -13.37 44.02 7.11
N THR A 236 -12.58 43.06 7.62
CA THR A 236 -13.11 41.80 8.12
C THR A 236 -13.53 42.01 9.57
N ASN A 237 -14.76 41.60 9.88
CA ASN A 237 -15.42 41.77 11.17
C ASN A 237 -14.64 41.11 12.31
N SER A 238 -13.81 41.90 13.00
CA SER A 238 -13.31 41.61 14.35
C SER A 238 -14.19 42.23 15.45
N SER A 239 -15.42 42.66 15.11
CA SER A 239 -16.31 43.42 15.99
C SER A 239 -17.39 42.58 16.69
N SER A 240 -17.60 41.30 16.34
CA SER A 240 -18.59 40.46 17.07
C SER A 240 -18.01 39.81 18.33
N THR A 241 -16.70 39.52 18.38
CA THR A 241 -16.05 38.82 19.50
C THR A 241 -15.55 39.75 20.61
N GLN A 242 -15.22 41.00 20.29
CA GLN A 242 -14.90 42.02 21.30
C GLN A 242 -16.16 42.54 22.03
N PHE A 243 -17.33 42.47 21.38
CA PHE A 243 -18.63 42.74 22.00
C PHE A 243 -19.02 41.68 23.03
N HIS A 244 -18.69 40.40 22.78
CA HIS A 244 -18.97 39.33 23.74
C HIS A 244 -18.10 39.40 25.00
N HIS A 245 -16.81 39.75 24.87
CA HIS A 245 -15.92 39.83 26.04
C HIS A 245 -16.29 40.96 27.01
N ASN A 246 -16.66 42.14 26.49
CA ASN A 246 -17.09 43.27 27.33
C ASN A 246 -18.46 43.03 27.99
N HIS A 247 -19.35 42.26 27.35
CA HIS A 247 -20.66 41.89 27.91
C HIS A 247 -20.54 40.93 29.12
N TYR A 248 -19.51 40.09 29.18
CA TYR A 248 -19.29 39.20 30.33
C TYR A 248 -18.67 39.93 31.52
N LEU A 249 -17.74 40.86 31.28
CA LEU A 249 -17.17 41.72 32.33
C LEU A 249 -18.24 42.59 33.00
N ASP A 250 -19.16 43.17 32.21
CA ASP A 250 -20.24 44.00 32.74
C ASP A 250 -21.24 43.19 33.59
N LYS A 251 -21.52 41.93 33.22
CA LYS A 251 -22.32 41.00 34.03
C LYS A 251 -21.64 40.59 35.34
N ILE A 252 -20.32 40.42 35.32
CA ILE A 252 -19.55 40.07 36.53
C ILE A 252 -19.59 41.24 37.52
N THR A 253 -19.38 42.47 37.04
CA THR A 253 -19.46 43.67 37.90
C THR A 253 -20.86 43.88 38.47
N GLN A 254 -21.92 43.66 37.68
CA GLN A 254 -23.31 43.72 38.18
C GLN A 254 -23.63 42.63 39.22
N LEU A 255 -23.05 41.43 39.08
CA LEU A 255 -23.21 40.34 40.05
C LEU A 255 -22.45 40.62 41.36
N GLU A 256 -21.26 41.22 41.27
CA GLU A 256 -20.47 41.62 42.45
C GLU A 256 -21.16 42.71 43.27
N GLU A 257 -21.77 43.70 42.61
CA GLU A 257 -22.59 44.72 43.29
C GLU A 257 -23.85 44.11 43.93
N ARG A 258 -24.52 43.17 43.25
CA ARG A 258 -25.70 42.47 43.78
C ARG A 258 -25.39 41.62 45.01
N ILE A 259 -24.22 40.98 45.04
CA ILE A 259 -23.74 40.21 46.19
C ILE A 259 -23.48 41.15 47.37
N LYS A 260 -22.92 42.34 47.12
CA LYS A 260 -22.70 43.37 48.14
C LYS A 260 -24.01 43.94 48.72
N GLU A 261 -25.04 44.11 47.88
CA GLU A 261 -26.39 44.49 48.31
C GLU A 261 -27.03 43.40 49.17
N LEU A 262 -26.92 42.13 48.76
CA LEU A 262 -27.48 40.98 49.49
C LEU A 262 -26.74 40.68 50.80
N GLU A 263 -25.43 40.92 50.88
CA GLU A 263 -24.64 40.80 52.11
C GLU A 263 -25.06 41.84 53.17
N ASN A 264 -25.69 42.95 52.76
CA ASN A 264 -26.13 44.00 53.67
C ASN A 264 -27.59 43.83 54.15
N GLU A 265 -28.40 42.99 53.51
CA GLU A 265 -29.84 42.93 53.78
C GLU A 265 -30.40 41.67 54.48
N SER A 266 -29.66 40.58 54.74
CA SER A 266 -30.23 39.57 55.64
C SER A 266 -29.23 38.63 56.31
N LYS A 267 -29.26 38.65 57.65
CA LYS A 267 -28.43 37.88 58.59
C LYS A 267 -28.74 36.37 58.65
N GLN A 268 -29.36 35.75 57.64
CA GLN A 268 -29.91 34.40 57.82
C GLN A 268 -29.48 33.26 56.89
N ASP A 269 -28.70 33.47 55.82
CA ASP A 269 -28.31 32.34 54.95
C ASP A 269 -26.79 32.22 54.69
N LYS A 270 -26.06 31.72 55.70
CA LYS A 270 -24.63 31.33 55.61
C LYS A 270 -24.35 30.23 54.56
N TYR A 271 -25.37 29.49 54.14
CA TYR A 271 -25.23 28.37 53.21
C TYR A 271 -25.07 28.84 51.76
N ILE A 272 -25.85 29.84 51.33
CA ILE A 272 -25.83 30.37 49.97
C ILE A 272 -24.52 31.10 49.67
N ILE A 273 -23.97 31.82 50.66
CA ILE A 273 -22.69 32.54 50.52
C ILE A 273 -21.51 31.58 50.27
N ASN A 274 -21.53 30.39 50.88
CA ASN A 274 -20.47 29.39 50.65
C ASN A 274 -20.59 28.69 49.29
N GLU A 275 -21.82 28.44 48.81
CA GLU A 275 -22.07 27.89 47.47
C GLU A 275 -21.58 28.88 46.39
N LEU A 276 -21.89 30.16 46.53
CA LEU A 276 -21.46 31.22 45.60
C LEU A 276 -19.94 31.42 45.59
N ARG A 277 -19.27 31.33 46.75
CA ARG A 277 -17.79 31.34 46.81
C ARG A 277 -17.16 30.13 46.12
N GLY A 278 -17.81 28.97 46.19
CA GLY A 278 -17.40 27.76 45.46
C GLY A 278 -17.60 27.86 43.95
N GLN A 279 -18.56 28.66 43.48
CA GLN A 279 -18.78 28.95 42.07
C GLN A 279 -17.79 29.99 41.54
N LEU A 280 -17.48 31.03 42.34
CA LEU A 280 -16.48 32.04 41.98
C LEU A 280 -15.07 31.44 41.80
N LYS A 281 -14.66 30.54 42.70
CA LYS A 281 -13.37 29.84 42.59
C LYS A 281 -13.26 28.93 41.36
N ARG A 282 -14.39 28.41 40.87
CA ARG A 282 -14.45 27.61 39.64
C ARG A 282 -14.33 28.52 38.41
N GLN A 283 -15.00 29.67 38.41
CA GLN A 283 -14.91 30.63 37.31
C GLN A 283 -13.55 31.35 37.22
N GLU A 284 -12.86 31.60 38.35
CA GLU A 284 -11.48 32.12 38.35
C GLU A 284 -10.50 31.10 37.74
N GLY A 285 -10.68 29.80 38.03
CA GLY A 285 -9.88 28.73 37.43
C GLY A 285 -10.09 28.60 35.92
N ASP A 286 -11.33 28.73 35.44
CA ASP A 286 -11.66 28.67 34.01
C ASP A 286 -11.14 29.92 33.24
N ALA A 287 -11.10 31.09 33.89
CA ALA A 287 -10.54 32.31 33.32
C ALA A 287 -9.01 32.26 33.18
N ASP A 288 -8.30 31.69 34.17
CA ASP A 288 -6.84 31.51 34.09
C ASP A 288 -6.45 30.43 33.06
N LEU A 289 -7.25 29.37 32.91
CA LEU A 289 -7.06 28.36 31.86
C LEU A 289 -7.23 28.96 30.46
N SER A 290 -8.24 29.82 30.28
CA SER A 290 -8.49 30.54 29.02
C SER A 290 -7.37 31.54 28.69
N ARG A 291 -6.80 32.19 29.71
CA ARG A 291 -5.67 33.12 29.55
C ARG A 291 -4.37 32.40 29.17
N GLN A 292 -4.14 31.21 29.70
CA GLN A 292 -3.01 30.36 29.29
C GLN A 292 -3.16 29.83 27.86
N GLN A 293 -4.38 29.39 27.48
CA GLN A 293 -4.67 28.97 26.11
C GLN A 293 -4.52 30.12 25.10
N TYR A 294 -4.92 31.35 25.46
CA TYR A 294 -4.74 32.53 24.61
C TYR A 294 -3.26 32.91 24.40
N ASN A 295 -2.44 32.85 25.47
CA ASN A 295 -1.01 33.13 25.36
C ASN A 295 -0.28 32.06 24.52
N HIS A 296 -0.64 30.78 24.67
CA HIS A 296 -0.12 29.69 23.84
C HIS A 296 -0.46 29.88 22.35
N ALA A 297 -1.70 30.27 22.05
CA ALA A 297 -2.13 30.56 20.68
C ALA A 297 -1.44 31.80 20.08
N CYS A 298 -1.08 32.79 20.91
CA CYS A 298 -0.29 33.94 20.47
C CYS A 298 1.17 33.57 20.16
N ASP A 299 1.78 32.72 20.98
CA ASP A 299 3.15 32.22 20.78
C ASP A 299 3.25 31.31 19.54
N GLU A 300 2.25 30.45 19.29
CA GLU A 300 2.17 29.64 18.08
C GLU A 300 1.99 30.50 16.82
N ARG A 301 1.16 31.54 16.87
CA ARG A 301 0.95 32.46 15.75
C ARG A 301 2.21 33.26 15.42
N ASP A 302 2.95 33.69 16.44
CA ASP A 302 4.17 34.47 16.25
C ASP A 302 5.33 33.56 15.79
N GLY A 303 5.39 32.30 16.25
CA GLY A 303 6.26 31.26 15.72
C GLY A 303 5.95 30.89 14.26
N LEU A 304 4.67 30.80 13.89
CA LEU A 304 4.24 30.58 12.50
C LEU A 304 4.58 31.77 11.58
N ARG A 305 4.46 33.01 12.07
CA ARG A 305 4.89 34.21 11.33
C ARG A 305 6.39 34.24 11.10
N GLN A 306 7.17 33.84 12.09
CA GLN A 306 8.62 33.76 11.99
C GLN A 306 9.05 32.63 11.03
N THR A 307 8.35 31.48 11.09
CA THR A 307 8.54 30.37 10.15
C THR A 307 8.15 30.74 8.72
N LEU A 308 7.07 31.50 8.54
CA LEU A 308 6.63 32.00 7.23
C LEU A 308 7.62 33.03 6.66
N ALA A 309 8.17 33.92 7.50
CA ALA A 309 9.22 34.86 7.10
C ALA A 309 10.51 34.11 6.70
N ASP A 310 10.93 33.11 7.46
CA ASP A 310 12.09 32.27 7.15
C ASP A 310 11.88 31.43 5.88
N LEU A 311 10.68 30.89 5.67
CA LEU A 311 10.32 30.16 4.45
C LEU A 311 10.27 31.08 3.22
N THR A 312 9.82 32.31 3.37
CA THR A 312 9.79 33.31 2.28
C THR A 312 11.22 33.75 1.93
N GLU A 313 12.09 33.96 2.93
CA GLU A 313 13.51 34.25 2.71
C GLU A 313 14.27 33.05 2.11
N GLN A 314 13.93 31.82 2.50
CA GLN A 314 14.48 30.61 1.89
C GLN A 314 14.00 30.43 0.45
N HIS A 315 12.73 30.72 0.16
CA HIS A 315 12.18 30.66 -1.20
C HIS A 315 12.86 31.67 -2.13
N ASP A 316 13.08 32.92 -1.68
CA ASP A 316 13.81 33.93 -2.46
C ASP A 316 15.28 33.58 -2.66
N LYS A 317 15.94 32.99 -1.64
CA LYS A 317 17.31 32.45 -1.79
C LYS A 317 17.36 31.25 -2.74
N PHE A 318 16.33 30.41 -2.75
CA PHE A 318 16.24 29.25 -3.64
C PHE A 318 15.98 29.68 -5.09
N LYS A 319 15.10 30.68 -5.30
CA LYS A 319 14.84 31.29 -6.61
C LYS A 319 16.08 31.94 -7.20
N LYS A 320 16.83 32.73 -6.41
CA LYS A 320 18.12 33.30 -6.82
C LYS A 320 19.17 32.23 -7.15
N ARG A 321 19.18 31.11 -6.40
CA ARG A 321 20.08 29.97 -6.68
C ARG A 321 19.66 29.18 -7.92
N SER A 322 18.36 29.06 -8.18
CA SER A 322 17.79 28.41 -9.37
C SER A 322 18.12 29.20 -10.64
N GLU A 323 18.04 30.53 -10.60
CA GLU A 323 18.44 31.40 -11.72
C GLU A 323 19.95 31.28 -12.01
N ILE A 324 20.79 31.27 -10.96
CA ILE A 324 22.25 31.02 -11.10
C ILE A 324 22.54 29.59 -11.61
N LEU A 325 21.75 28.59 -11.22
CA LEU A 325 21.90 27.22 -11.70
C LEU A 325 21.47 27.07 -13.17
N SER A 326 20.41 27.79 -13.58
CA SER A 326 19.93 27.86 -14.96
C SER A 326 20.95 28.52 -15.89
N ASP A 327 21.56 29.64 -15.47
CA ASP A 327 22.63 30.29 -16.22
C ASP A 327 23.90 29.42 -16.31
N ARG A 328 24.21 28.66 -15.25
CA ARG A 328 25.33 27.69 -15.26
C ARG A 328 25.03 26.44 -16.09
N LEU A 329 23.78 25.97 -16.14
CA LEU A 329 23.36 24.90 -17.05
C LEU A 329 23.39 25.36 -18.51
N GLY A 330 23.02 26.62 -18.80
CA GLY A 330 23.17 27.22 -20.13
C GLY A 330 24.64 27.34 -20.57
N SER A 331 25.52 27.75 -19.67
CA SER A 331 26.98 27.76 -19.87
C SER A 331 27.59 26.37 -20.06
N MET A 332 27.10 25.37 -19.31
CA MET A 332 27.50 23.96 -19.47
C MET A 332 27.04 23.39 -20.81
N ASN A 333 25.83 23.71 -21.28
CA ASN A 333 25.33 23.26 -22.58
C ASN A 333 26.11 23.86 -23.75
N ALA A 334 26.51 25.14 -23.65
CA ALA A 334 27.38 25.79 -24.65
C ALA A 334 28.81 25.22 -24.63
N SER A 335 29.32 24.83 -23.46
CA SER A 335 30.61 24.16 -23.31
C SER A 335 30.58 22.72 -23.84
N LEU A 336 29.45 22.02 -23.69
CA LEU A 336 29.24 20.68 -24.24
C LEU A 336 29.18 20.71 -25.77
N LEU A 337 28.51 21.72 -26.34
CA LEU A 337 28.41 21.91 -27.80
C LEU A 337 29.77 22.22 -28.42
N THR A 338 30.56 23.11 -27.79
CA THR A 338 31.93 23.43 -28.25
C THR A 338 32.90 22.26 -28.06
N MET A 339 32.70 21.41 -27.05
CA MET A 339 33.46 20.16 -26.91
C MET A 339 33.09 19.13 -27.99
N MET A 340 31.81 19.04 -28.39
CA MET A 340 31.38 18.16 -29.49
C MET A 340 31.94 18.63 -30.84
N GLU A 341 31.96 19.94 -31.11
CA GLU A 341 32.60 20.51 -32.31
C GLU A 341 34.12 20.30 -32.33
N GLN A 342 34.81 20.37 -31.18
CA GLN A 342 36.24 20.06 -31.10
C GLN A 342 36.55 18.56 -31.28
N GLN A 343 35.62 17.68 -30.91
CA GLN A 343 35.78 16.24 -31.08
C GLN A 343 35.73 15.82 -32.56
N ASP A 344 34.90 16.48 -33.36
CA ASP A 344 34.80 16.27 -34.82
C ASP A 344 36.05 16.74 -35.57
N VAL A 345 36.68 17.85 -35.13
CA VAL A 345 37.94 18.34 -35.71
C VAL A 345 39.11 17.40 -35.40
N VAL A 346 39.14 16.80 -34.21
CA VAL A 346 40.18 15.82 -33.85
C VAL A 346 39.95 14.49 -34.58
N LEU A 347 38.70 14.02 -34.69
CA LEU A 347 38.39 12.79 -35.43
C LEU A 347 38.72 12.91 -36.93
N SER A 348 38.40 14.05 -37.55
CA SER A 348 38.71 14.30 -38.97
C SER A 348 40.21 14.43 -39.22
N ALA A 349 40.97 15.06 -38.31
CA ALA A 349 42.43 15.12 -38.39
C ALA A 349 43.10 13.75 -38.17
N MET A 350 42.52 12.88 -37.33
CA MET A 350 42.99 11.51 -37.13
C MET A 350 42.72 10.64 -38.37
N LYS A 351 41.51 10.72 -38.95
CA LYS A 351 41.15 10.03 -40.20
C LYS A 351 42.08 10.40 -41.36
N ALA A 352 42.35 11.68 -41.55
CA ALA A 352 43.25 12.14 -42.62
C ALA A 352 44.69 11.61 -42.46
N ARG A 353 45.16 11.40 -41.22
CA ARG A 353 46.49 10.83 -40.95
C ARG A 353 46.53 9.32 -41.12
N GLU A 354 45.42 8.64 -40.88
CA GLU A 354 45.24 7.21 -41.12
C GLU A 354 45.17 6.91 -42.63
N GLU A 355 44.50 7.76 -43.41
CA GLU A 355 44.50 7.71 -44.88
C GLU A 355 45.90 7.98 -45.48
N GLN A 356 46.65 8.93 -44.93
CA GLN A 356 48.05 9.16 -45.32
C GLN A 356 48.94 7.93 -45.02
N TRP A 357 48.71 7.24 -43.90
CA TRP A 357 49.44 6.02 -43.55
C TRP A 357 49.18 4.89 -44.53
N GLU A 358 47.92 4.64 -44.88
CA GLU A 358 47.54 3.59 -45.84
C GLU A 358 48.10 3.87 -47.24
N ALA A 359 48.02 5.12 -47.72
CA ALA A 359 48.58 5.49 -49.03
C ALA A 359 50.11 5.28 -49.09
N LEU A 360 50.83 5.61 -48.01
CA LEU A 360 52.27 5.36 -47.90
C LEU A 360 52.58 3.86 -47.77
N SER A 361 51.73 3.08 -47.09
CA SER A 361 51.87 1.64 -46.97
C SER A 361 51.72 0.93 -48.32
N ASP A 362 50.76 1.36 -49.13
CA ASP A 362 50.52 0.81 -50.47
C ASP A 362 51.62 1.17 -51.47
N LEU A 363 52.08 2.42 -51.45
CA LEU A 363 53.21 2.85 -52.27
C LEU A 363 54.48 2.04 -51.92
N ARG A 364 54.68 1.76 -50.62
CA ARG A 364 55.78 0.93 -50.14
C ARG A 364 55.63 -0.53 -50.58
N ARG A 365 54.43 -1.11 -50.51
CA ARG A 365 54.15 -2.48 -51.01
C ARG A 365 54.42 -2.60 -52.51
N GLY A 366 54.09 -1.57 -53.29
CA GLY A 366 54.39 -1.52 -54.73
C GLY A 366 55.88 -1.56 -55.01
N LYS A 367 56.66 -0.68 -54.35
CA LYS A 367 58.12 -0.66 -54.50
C LYS A 367 58.82 -1.90 -53.94
N LEU A 368 58.25 -2.56 -52.92
CA LEU A 368 58.77 -3.83 -52.42
C LEU A 368 58.63 -4.94 -53.47
N LYS A 369 57.52 -4.96 -54.23
CA LYS A 369 57.33 -5.91 -55.33
C LYS A 369 58.30 -5.66 -56.48
N GLU A 370 58.58 -4.39 -56.77
CA GLU A 370 59.56 -3.98 -57.79
C GLU A 370 61.00 -4.36 -57.38
N LEU A 371 61.33 -4.24 -56.09
CA LEU A 371 62.61 -4.71 -55.53
C LEU A 371 62.76 -6.24 -55.68
N VAL A 372 61.70 -7.00 -55.37
CA VAL A 372 61.69 -8.46 -55.48
C VAL A 372 61.80 -8.94 -56.93
N SER A 373 61.36 -8.14 -57.91
CA SER A 373 61.55 -8.44 -59.34
C SER A 373 62.93 -8.10 -59.89
N LEU A 374 63.74 -7.31 -59.17
CA LEU A 374 65.09 -6.89 -59.57
C LEU A 374 66.19 -7.76 -58.92
N GLU A 375 65.83 -8.68 -58.03
CA GLU A 375 66.73 -9.49 -57.19
C GLU A 375 67.60 -10.51 -57.97
N GLU A 376 67.50 -10.57 -59.30
CA GLU A 376 68.34 -11.41 -60.16
C GLU A 376 69.48 -10.66 -60.89
N GLN A 377 69.60 -9.33 -60.77
CA GLN A 377 70.69 -8.56 -61.37
C GLN A 377 71.16 -7.40 -60.47
N GLU A 378 72.38 -7.48 -59.90
CA GLU A 378 72.99 -6.41 -59.11
C GLU A 378 73.18 -5.14 -59.98
N THR A 379 72.22 -4.22 -59.90
CA THR A 379 72.19 -2.98 -60.67
C THR A 379 72.10 -1.76 -59.75
N VAL A 380 72.57 -0.61 -60.23
CA VAL A 380 72.60 0.66 -59.47
C VAL A 380 71.19 1.10 -59.04
N GLU A 381 70.16 0.71 -59.78
CA GLU A 381 68.75 0.98 -59.46
C GLU A 381 68.29 0.30 -58.16
N GLU A 382 68.84 -0.87 -57.81
CA GLU A 382 68.48 -1.58 -56.57
C GLU A 382 68.91 -0.79 -55.32
N VAL A 383 70.09 -0.15 -55.38
CA VAL A 383 70.63 0.65 -54.27
C VAL A 383 69.79 1.91 -54.04
N GLU A 384 69.34 2.58 -55.11
CA GLU A 384 68.43 3.71 -55.01
C GLU A 384 67.04 3.31 -54.49
N LEU A 385 66.53 2.16 -54.92
CA LEU A 385 65.23 1.66 -54.46
C LEU A 385 65.25 1.28 -52.96
N ARG A 386 66.33 0.64 -52.48
CA ARG A 386 66.55 0.34 -51.05
C ARG A 386 66.68 1.61 -50.21
N SER A 387 67.36 2.64 -50.72
CA SER A 387 67.48 3.95 -50.07
C SER A 387 66.12 4.65 -49.96
N CYS A 388 65.31 4.59 -51.03
CA CYS A 388 63.94 5.13 -51.04
C CYS A 388 63.03 4.42 -50.02
N LEU A 389 63.11 3.09 -49.93
CA LEU A 389 62.38 2.27 -48.97
C LEU A 389 62.75 2.57 -47.50
N MET A 390 64.03 2.82 -47.23
CA MET A 390 64.51 3.26 -45.91
C MET A 390 63.95 4.63 -45.53
N LYS A 391 63.85 5.57 -46.48
CA LYS A 391 63.26 6.89 -46.23
C LYS A 391 61.76 6.79 -45.92
N GLN A 392 61.01 6.00 -46.69
CA GLN A 392 59.59 5.75 -46.43
C GLN A 392 59.35 5.07 -45.08
N THR A 393 60.25 4.18 -44.65
CA THR A 393 60.17 3.52 -43.34
C THR A 393 60.28 4.53 -42.19
N LYS A 394 61.21 5.50 -42.30
CA LYS A 394 61.37 6.56 -41.30
C LYS A 394 60.17 7.51 -41.26
N GLU A 395 59.59 7.83 -42.40
CA GLU A 395 58.38 8.68 -42.48
C GLU A 395 57.18 7.98 -41.86
N MET A 396 57.00 6.68 -42.09
CA MET A 396 56.01 5.88 -41.39
C MET A 396 56.29 5.89 -39.87
N GLU A 397 57.49 5.57 -39.40
CA GLU A 397 57.77 5.60 -37.95
C GLU A 397 57.50 6.96 -37.29
N ALA A 398 57.73 8.07 -38.00
CA ALA A 398 57.40 9.41 -37.53
C ALA A 398 55.87 9.62 -37.40
N ILE A 399 55.07 9.20 -38.39
CA ILE A 399 53.60 9.27 -38.32
C ILE A 399 53.08 8.42 -37.16
N LYS A 400 53.64 7.22 -36.95
CA LYS A 400 53.29 6.32 -35.85
C LYS A 400 53.62 6.92 -34.48
N ALA A 401 54.76 7.60 -34.36
CA ALA A 401 55.17 8.29 -33.13
C ALA A 401 54.26 9.49 -32.81
N VAL A 402 53.75 10.18 -33.83
CA VAL A 402 52.83 11.32 -33.65
C VAL A 402 51.41 10.88 -33.31
N ILE A 403 50.93 9.74 -33.83
CA ILE A 403 49.67 9.12 -33.39
C ILE A 403 49.78 8.65 -31.92
N ALA A 404 50.97 8.27 -31.47
CA ALA A 404 51.21 7.70 -30.14
C ALA A 404 51.55 8.71 -29.02
N ALA A 405 51.76 10.00 -29.31
CA ALA A 405 52.20 10.98 -28.31
C ALA A 405 51.07 11.94 -27.83
N PRO A 406 50.87 12.16 -26.51
CA PRO A 406 49.96 13.19 -26.02
C PRO A 406 50.60 14.58 -26.13
N SER A 407 49.85 15.55 -26.67
CA SER A 407 50.23 16.96 -26.86
C SER A 407 50.85 17.61 -25.61
N ARG A 408 52.13 18.05 -25.69
CA ARG A 408 52.72 19.06 -24.79
C ARG A 408 52.82 20.39 -25.52
N ARG A 409 52.24 21.47 -24.95
CA ARG A 409 52.58 22.85 -25.30
C ARG A 409 53.67 23.37 -24.35
N ASN A 410 54.68 24.02 -24.92
CA ASN A 410 55.69 24.81 -24.23
C ASN A 410 55.10 26.17 -23.84
N ASP A 411 55.45 26.69 -22.66
CA ASP A 411 55.58 28.12 -22.38
C ASP A 411 56.39 28.37 -21.08
N PRO A 412 56.99 29.57 -20.89
CA PRO A 412 58.29 29.76 -20.25
C PRO A 412 58.29 30.06 -18.73
N GLU A 413 59.46 29.89 -18.12
CA GLU A 413 59.80 30.07 -16.69
C GLU A 413 59.57 31.50 -16.15
N PRO A 414 59.15 31.65 -14.87
CA PRO A 414 59.81 32.64 -14.01
C PRO A 414 60.10 32.15 -12.57
N THR A 415 61.36 32.37 -12.20
CA THR A 415 61.95 32.82 -10.91
C THR A 415 61.34 32.48 -9.53
N ARG A 416 62.30 32.13 -8.65
CA ARG A 416 62.24 31.57 -7.29
C ARG A 416 62.06 32.63 -6.20
N GLN A 417 61.00 32.54 -5.38
CA GLN A 417 60.98 32.99 -3.97
C GLN A 417 60.05 32.08 -3.11
N GLN A 418 60.56 31.62 -1.96
CA GLN A 418 59.85 30.90 -0.87
C GLN A 418 59.63 31.87 0.32
N PRO A 419 58.92 31.51 1.40
CA PRO A 419 57.60 30.85 1.51
C PRO A 419 56.67 31.60 2.51
N SER A 420 55.35 31.49 2.40
CA SER A 420 54.45 31.77 3.54
C SER A 420 53.23 30.87 3.59
N LYS A 421 52.90 30.44 4.81
CA LYS A 421 51.93 29.41 5.19
C LYS A 421 50.49 29.90 5.02
N LYS A 422 49.66 29.14 4.29
CA LYS A 422 48.28 28.69 4.59
C LYS A 422 47.62 28.25 3.27
N THR A 423 47.69 26.95 2.97
CA THR A 423 46.99 26.34 1.84
C THR A 423 45.54 26.06 2.19
N THR A 424 44.63 26.96 1.83
CA THR A 424 43.27 26.56 1.44
C THR A 424 43.37 25.94 0.05
N SER A 425 43.25 24.62 -0.02
CA SER A 425 43.31 23.85 -1.28
C SER A 425 42.11 24.16 -2.15
N THR A 426 42.30 24.99 -3.18
CA THR A 426 41.41 25.02 -4.34
C THR A 426 41.51 23.67 -5.08
N PRO A 427 40.40 23.00 -5.41
CA PRO A 427 40.43 21.75 -6.17
C PRO A 427 40.96 21.99 -7.59
N ALA A 428 41.86 21.13 -8.06
CA ALA A 428 42.42 21.17 -9.40
C ALA A 428 41.36 20.85 -10.47
N PRO A 429 41.49 21.36 -11.72
CA PRO A 429 40.53 21.09 -12.78
C PRO A 429 40.46 19.58 -13.09
N CYS A 430 39.22 19.13 -13.31
CA CYS A 430 38.81 17.77 -13.66
C CYS A 430 39.81 17.11 -14.63
N THR A 431 40.48 16.03 -14.24
CA THR A 431 41.35 15.30 -15.16
C THR A 431 40.47 14.61 -16.20
N THR A 432 40.56 15.02 -17.47
CA THR A 432 39.83 14.46 -18.61
C THR A 432 39.85 12.92 -18.66
N GLN A 433 40.92 12.30 -18.13
CA GLN A 433 41.08 10.85 -17.96
C GLN A 433 40.06 10.23 -16.98
N GLY A 434 39.70 10.90 -15.89
CA GLY A 434 38.73 10.40 -14.90
C GLY A 434 37.30 10.34 -15.43
N LEU A 435 36.91 11.33 -16.25
CA LEU A 435 35.61 11.35 -16.94
C LEU A 435 35.52 10.27 -18.03
N LEU A 436 36.57 10.11 -18.84
CA LEU A 436 36.61 9.14 -19.95
C LEU A 436 36.58 7.69 -19.46
N VAL A 437 37.38 7.38 -18.42
CA VAL A 437 37.40 6.04 -17.80
C VAL A 437 36.12 5.81 -17.00
N GLY A 438 35.66 6.81 -16.23
CA GLY A 438 34.50 6.70 -15.36
C GLY A 438 33.18 6.44 -16.08
N PHE A 439 32.82 7.30 -17.03
CA PHE A 439 31.55 7.20 -17.75
C PHE A 439 31.63 6.29 -19.00
N GLY A 440 32.80 6.19 -19.64
CA GLY A 440 32.96 5.41 -20.87
C GLY A 440 33.28 3.93 -20.66
N VAL A 441 33.93 3.56 -19.55
CA VAL A 441 34.36 2.17 -19.29
C VAL A 441 33.79 1.65 -17.98
N VAL A 442 33.92 2.38 -16.87
CA VAL A 442 33.54 1.87 -15.54
C VAL A 442 32.03 1.71 -15.40
N LEU A 443 31.23 2.70 -15.77
CA LEU A 443 29.76 2.62 -15.60
C LEU A 443 29.12 1.43 -16.35
N PRO A 444 29.43 1.16 -17.64
CA PRO A 444 28.95 -0.05 -18.32
C PRO A 444 29.42 -1.35 -17.67
N LEU A 445 30.70 -1.44 -17.27
CA LEU A 445 31.22 -2.62 -16.58
C LEU A 445 30.50 -2.84 -15.23
N THR A 446 30.10 -1.76 -14.55
CA THR A 446 29.51 -1.86 -13.21
C THR A 446 28.07 -2.32 -13.17
N LEU A 447 27.27 -2.05 -14.22
CA LEU A 447 25.86 -2.42 -14.27
C LEU A 447 25.63 -3.76 -14.99
N LEU A 448 26.48 -4.11 -15.97
CA LEU A 448 26.23 -5.25 -16.85
C LEU A 448 27.12 -6.47 -16.53
N ILE A 449 28.37 -6.29 -16.09
CA ILE A 449 29.28 -7.43 -15.88
C ILE A 449 28.87 -8.30 -14.70
N PRO A 450 28.53 -7.78 -13.50
CA PRO A 450 28.18 -8.65 -12.39
C PRO A 450 26.97 -9.51 -12.71
N TYR A 451 25.98 -8.91 -13.37
CA TYR A 451 24.81 -9.61 -13.88
C TYR A 451 25.19 -10.74 -14.84
N HIS A 452 25.93 -10.42 -15.91
CA HIS A 452 26.34 -11.42 -16.90
C HIS A 452 27.23 -12.50 -16.29
N ALA A 453 28.19 -12.14 -15.43
CA ALA A 453 29.08 -13.10 -14.79
C ALA A 453 28.31 -14.04 -13.84
N ILE A 454 27.42 -13.52 -12.98
CA ILE A 454 26.61 -14.35 -12.08
C ILE A 454 25.72 -15.30 -12.89
N ASN A 455 25.19 -14.82 -14.02
CA ASN A 455 24.32 -15.60 -14.90
C ASN A 455 25.04 -16.67 -15.71
N GLU A 456 26.14 -16.32 -16.39
CA GLU A 456 26.93 -17.21 -17.25
C GLU A 456 27.66 -18.29 -16.44
N PHE A 457 28.16 -17.96 -15.25
CA PHE A 457 28.88 -18.90 -14.38
C PHE A 457 27.97 -19.63 -13.37
N ASP A 458 26.65 -19.42 -13.42
CA ASP A 458 25.65 -19.97 -12.49
C ASP A 458 26.09 -19.92 -11.01
N ILE A 459 26.55 -18.75 -10.57
CA ILE A 459 27.09 -18.60 -9.21
C ILE A 459 25.92 -18.64 -8.22
N ARG A 460 25.74 -19.72 -7.47
CA ARG A 460 24.62 -19.87 -6.51
C ARG A 460 24.93 -19.41 -5.09
N ASN A 461 26.19 -19.48 -4.70
CA ASN A 461 26.61 -19.15 -3.34
C ASN A 461 26.66 -17.62 -3.14
N LEU A 462 25.96 -17.14 -2.10
CA LEU A 462 25.77 -15.71 -1.85
C LEU A 462 27.07 -14.99 -1.48
N GLY A 463 28.00 -15.65 -0.79
CA GLY A 463 29.31 -15.09 -0.47
C GLY A 463 30.15 -14.83 -1.72
N PHE A 464 30.11 -15.76 -2.69
CA PHE A 464 30.77 -15.56 -3.97
C PHE A 464 30.10 -14.46 -4.82
N ARG A 465 28.75 -14.37 -4.82
CA ARG A 465 28.04 -13.26 -5.48
C ARG A 465 28.47 -11.91 -4.91
N LEU A 466 28.61 -11.78 -3.58
CA LEU A 466 29.05 -10.54 -2.93
C LEU A 466 30.43 -10.10 -3.42
N ALA A 467 31.35 -11.04 -3.61
CA ALA A 467 32.69 -10.74 -4.12
C ALA A 467 32.66 -10.15 -5.54
N TRP A 468 31.80 -10.67 -6.42
CA TRP A 468 31.63 -10.20 -7.80
C TRP A 468 31.00 -8.80 -7.89
N VAL A 469 30.19 -8.41 -6.90
CA VAL A 469 29.54 -7.08 -6.85
C VAL A 469 30.42 -6.04 -6.17
N SER A 470 31.27 -6.45 -5.22
CA SER A 470 32.08 -5.55 -4.38
C SER A 470 33.10 -4.72 -5.17
N LEU A 471 33.78 -5.34 -6.15
CA LEU A 471 34.77 -4.65 -6.99
C LEU A 471 34.14 -3.52 -7.82
N PRO A 472 33.12 -3.78 -8.66
CA PRO A 472 32.42 -2.73 -9.40
C PRO A 472 31.91 -1.60 -8.50
N MET A 473 31.34 -1.92 -7.34
CA MET A 473 30.84 -0.90 -6.41
C MET A 473 31.94 0.06 -5.94
N THR A 474 33.10 -0.48 -5.55
CA THR A 474 34.24 0.36 -5.15
C THR A 474 34.81 1.20 -6.30
N MET A 475 34.71 0.71 -7.54
CA MET A 475 35.12 1.46 -8.74
C MET A 475 34.23 2.68 -8.98
N ILE A 476 32.92 2.57 -8.78
CA ILE A 476 31.97 3.71 -8.90
C ILE A 476 32.35 4.80 -7.90
N LEU A 477 32.52 4.46 -6.62
CA LEU A 477 32.81 5.44 -5.58
C LEU A 477 34.17 6.14 -5.81
N ARG A 478 35.18 5.41 -6.31
CA ARG A 478 36.48 5.99 -6.69
C ARG A 478 36.43 6.83 -7.97
N THR A 479 35.47 6.54 -8.85
CA THR A 479 35.19 7.38 -10.02
C THR A 479 34.61 8.72 -9.59
N PHE A 480 33.67 8.74 -8.63
CA PHE A 480 33.15 10.01 -8.09
C PHE A 480 34.26 10.85 -7.44
N GLU A 481 35.20 10.23 -6.72
CA GLU A 481 36.39 10.92 -6.20
C GLU A 481 37.19 11.62 -7.33
N ALA A 482 37.33 10.98 -8.49
CA ALA A 482 38.04 11.53 -9.64
C ALA A 482 37.27 12.66 -10.34
N VAL A 483 35.97 12.47 -10.56
CA VAL A 483 35.09 13.47 -11.20
C VAL A 483 35.08 14.78 -10.41
N PHE A 484 34.99 14.70 -9.08
CA PHE A 484 34.98 15.89 -8.24
C PHE A 484 36.37 16.45 -7.89
N GLY A 485 37.45 15.90 -8.45
CA GLY A 485 38.81 16.41 -8.28
C GLY A 485 39.40 16.19 -6.89
N PHE A 486 38.87 15.23 -6.12
CA PHE A 486 39.36 14.88 -4.78
C PHE A 486 40.34 13.71 -4.76
N THR A 487 40.72 13.20 -5.94
CA THR A 487 41.77 12.17 -6.06
C THR A 487 43.11 12.66 -5.53
N SER A 488 43.74 11.85 -4.69
CA SER A 488 45.10 12.14 -4.20
C SER A 488 46.07 12.40 -5.36
N PRO A 489 46.95 13.42 -5.29
CA PRO A 489 47.95 13.73 -6.32
C PRO A 489 48.95 12.60 -6.62
N GLN A 490 48.95 11.52 -5.83
CA GLN A 490 49.78 10.33 -6.02
C GLN A 490 49.15 9.34 -7.02
N HIS A 491 47.82 9.29 -7.10
CA HIS A 491 47.08 8.38 -7.99
C HIS A 491 46.87 8.96 -9.39
N SER A 492 46.87 10.29 -9.53
CA SER A 492 46.73 11.00 -10.80
C SER A 492 48.03 11.20 -11.58
N ARG A 493 49.18 10.71 -11.07
CA ARG A 493 50.51 10.88 -11.72
C ARG A 493 50.68 10.08 -13.00
N SER A 494 50.00 8.95 -13.15
CA SER A 494 50.03 8.13 -14.35
C SER A 494 48.74 7.32 -14.48
N LEU A 495 48.35 7.02 -15.72
CA LEU A 495 47.18 6.17 -16.02
C LEU A 495 47.30 4.81 -15.30
N TRP A 496 48.50 4.25 -15.22
CA TRP A 496 48.75 2.98 -14.52
C TRP A 496 48.61 3.07 -13.00
N SER A 497 48.93 4.22 -12.39
CA SER A 497 48.68 4.46 -10.96
C SER A 497 47.17 4.56 -10.70
N PHE A 498 46.44 5.23 -11.60
CA PHE A 498 44.99 5.37 -11.54
C PHE A 498 44.26 4.04 -11.75
N VAL A 499 44.66 3.23 -12.74
CA VAL A 499 44.12 1.89 -13.00
C VAL A 499 44.37 0.94 -11.82
N ARG A 500 45.55 0.98 -11.20
CA ARG A 500 45.81 0.19 -9.99
C ARG A 500 44.99 0.66 -8.79
N HIS A 501 44.80 1.97 -8.65
CA HIS A 501 43.96 2.53 -7.60
C HIS A 501 42.47 2.22 -7.81
N THR A 502 41.99 2.08 -9.04
CA THR A 502 40.58 1.78 -9.32
C THR A 502 40.31 0.29 -9.43
N GLY A 503 41.26 -0.52 -9.91
CA GLY A 503 41.08 -1.94 -10.26
C GLY A 503 41.16 -2.96 -9.12
N PHE A 504 41.35 -2.54 -7.86
CA PHE A 504 41.33 -3.44 -6.70
C PHE A 504 40.38 -2.95 -5.61
N VAL A 505 39.64 -3.88 -4.98
CA VAL A 505 38.73 -3.57 -3.87
C VAL A 505 39.47 -2.86 -2.74
N LEU A 506 40.64 -3.38 -2.35
CA LEU A 506 41.46 -2.82 -1.27
C LEU A 506 42.49 -1.81 -1.77
N ARG A 507 42.90 -0.90 -0.88
CA ARG A 507 43.94 0.08 -1.17
C ARG A 507 45.32 -0.50 -0.90
N PRO A 508 46.33 -0.21 -1.72
CA PRO A 508 47.70 -0.55 -1.41
C PRO A 508 48.21 0.28 -0.23
N HIS A 509 49.08 -0.31 0.59
CA HIS A 509 49.69 0.34 1.72
C HIS A 509 50.81 1.29 1.24
N TYR A 510 50.65 2.58 1.54
CA TYR A 510 51.63 3.61 1.19
C TYR A 510 52.56 3.89 2.36
N THR A 511 53.86 3.98 2.08
CA THR A 511 54.88 4.45 3.02
C THR A 511 54.76 5.97 3.21
N ASP A 512 55.28 6.50 4.33
CA ASP A 512 55.28 7.95 4.63
C ASP A 512 55.93 8.82 3.53
N LYS A 513 56.75 8.20 2.67
CA LYS A 513 57.41 8.84 1.51
C LYS A 513 56.59 8.77 0.21
N GLY A 514 55.36 8.25 0.24
CA GLY A 514 54.43 8.18 -0.90
C GLY A 514 54.66 7.04 -1.90
N GLY A 515 55.54 6.08 -1.58
CA GLY A 515 55.73 4.85 -2.36
C GLY A 515 54.93 3.68 -1.80
N THR A 516 54.53 2.73 -2.65
CA THR A 516 53.82 1.49 -2.22
C THR A 516 54.78 0.53 -1.51
N LYS A 517 54.34 -0.08 -0.41
CA LYS A 517 55.12 -1.08 0.31
C LYS A 517 55.07 -2.44 -0.41
N ALA A 518 56.21 -3.05 -0.68
CA ALA A 518 56.27 -4.38 -1.32
C ALA A 518 55.74 -5.47 -0.39
N ALA A 519 55.01 -6.44 -0.94
CA ALA A 519 54.57 -7.63 -0.22
C ALA A 519 55.74 -8.60 -0.04
N THR A 520 56.16 -8.82 1.20
CA THR A 520 57.15 -9.87 1.55
C THR A 520 56.43 -11.18 1.88
N LEU A 521 57.10 -12.32 1.69
CA LEU A 521 56.60 -13.63 2.13
C LEU A 521 56.20 -13.64 3.62
N SER A 522 56.92 -12.90 4.47
CA SER A 522 56.57 -12.74 5.89
C SER A 522 55.27 -11.97 6.10
N SER A 523 55.04 -10.89 5.33
CA SER A 523 53.80 -10.10 5.42
C SER A 523 52.59 -10.89 4.93
N VAL A 524 52.72 -11.63 3.83
CA VAL A 524 51.63 -12.47 3.31
C VAL A 524 51.33 -13.62 4.27
N SER A 525 52.35 -14.25 4.85
CA SER A 525 52.18 -15.28 5.89
C SER A 525 51.44 -14.76 7.11
N GLN A 526 51.71 -13.52 7.54
CA GLN A 526 50.98 -12.89 8.65
C GLN A 526 49.50 -12.67 8.31
N ILE A 527 49.19 -12.14 7.13
CA ILE A 527 47.80 -11.95 6.68
C ILE A 527 47.06 -13.29 6.60
N LEU A 528 47.72 -14.35 6.12
CA LEU A 528 47.13 -15.70 6.07
C LEU A 528 46.88 -16.28 7.47
N LYS A 529 47.74 -16.02 8.46
CA LYS A 529 47.49 -16.41 9.85
C LYS A 529 46.27 -15.71 10.43
N GLU A 530 46.12 -14.41 10.16
CA GLU A 530 44.94 -13.64 10.57
C GLU A 530 43.66 -14.13 9.88
N TYR A 531 43.74 -14.47 8.59
CA TYR A 531 42.64 -15.09 7.85
C TYR A 531 42.22 -16.44 8.48
N LEU A 532 43.17 -17.32 8.79
CA LEU A 532 42.91 -18.60 9.45
C LEU A 532 42.33 -18.42 10.86
N PHE A 533 42.76 -17.40 11.59
CA PHE A 533 42.16 -17.03 12.88
C PHE A 533 40.68 -16.67 12.72
N TRP A 534 40.32 -15.83 11.73
CA TRP A 534 38.93 -15.46 11.49
C TRP A 534 38.08 -16.65 11.03
N VAL A 535 38.64 -17.58 10.24
CA VAL A 535 37.98 -18.84 9.87
C VAL A 535 37.64 -19.65 11.11
N ALA A 536 38.62 -19.87 12.00
CA ALA A 536 38.41 -20.63 13.23
C ALA A 536 37.41 -19.95 14.17
N PHE A 537 37.51 -18.62 14.30
CA PHE A 537 36.60 -17.84 15.14
C PHE A 537 35.16 -17.88 14.63
N LEU A 538 34.95 -17.75 13.31
CA LEU A 538 33.63 -17.85 12.70
C LEU A 538 33.02 -19.25 12.92
N ALA A 539 33.82 -20.31 12.78
CA ALA A 539 33.39 -21.69 13.03
C ALA A 539 32.92 -21.89 14.48
N VAL A 540 33.70 -21.41 15.45
CA VAL A 540 33.36 -21.50 16.87
C VAL A 540 32.13 -20.67 17.21
N ALA A 541 32.07 -19.41 16.74
CA ALA A 541 30.94 -18.53 16.98
C ALA A 541 29.63 -19.12 16.43
N TYR A 542 29.67 -19.64 15.20
CA TYR A 542 28.52 -20.27 14.56
C TYR A 542 28.06 -21.53 15.31
N HIS A 543 29.00 -22.39 15.74
CA HIS A 543 28.65 -23.60 16.49
C HIS A 543 28.11 -23.28 17.90
N CYS A 544 28.67 -22.28 18.58
CA CYS A 544 28.16 -21.80 19.87
C CYS A 544 26.72 -21.27 19.73
N PHE A 545 26.44 -20.44 18.72
CA PHE A 545 25.09 -19.94 18.46
C PHE A 545 24.11 -21.06 18.10
N ALA A 546 24.52 -22.02 17.24
CA ALA A 546 23.69 -23.18 16.92
C ALA A 546 23.37 -24.04 18.17
N SER A 547 24.34 -24.25 19.06
CA SER A 547 24.17 -25.05 20.27
C SER A 547 23.27 -24.40 21.33
N ALA A 548 23.17 -23.06 21.34
CA ALA A 548 22.31 -22.31 22.26
C ALA A 548 20.82 -22.28 21.85
N ASN A 549 20.39 -23.09 20.86
CA ASN A 549 19.11 -22.93 20.16
C ASN A 549 18.90 -21.51 19.61
N PHE A 550 19.98 -20.73 19.48
CA PHE A 550 19.96 -19.41 18.90
C PHE A 550 19.89 -19.58 17.39
N CYS A 551 18.68 -19.88 16.92
CA CYS A 551 18.34 -19.92 15.51
C CYS A 551 18.34 -18.46 15.05
N PRO A 552 19.31 -18.00 14.25
CA PRO A 552 19.33 -16.61 13.80
C PRO A 552 18.08 -16.40 12.96
N LEU A 553 17.05 -15.85 13.58
CA LEU A 553 15.86 -15.29 12.96
C LEU A 553 15.00 -16.21 12.04
N THR A 554 14.97 -17.53 12.25
CA THR A 554 13.97 -18.40 11.59
C THR A 554 12.77 -18.77 12.46
N ARG A 555 12.84 -18.60 13.79
CA ARG A 555 11.73 -18.93 14.71
C ARG A 555 10.88 -17.75 15.20
N LEU A 556 11.32 -16.51 15.02
CA LEU A 556 10.63 -15.32 15.55
C LEU A 556 10.10 -14.36 14.47
N VAL A 557 10.29 -14.67 13.18
CA VAL A 557 9.70 -13.89 12.05
C VAL A 557 9.06 -14.81 11.01
N GLY A 558 8.76 -16.06 11.39
CA GLY A 558 7.67 -16.81 10.80
C GLY A 558 6.53 -16.72 11.80
N THR A 559 5.45 -16.03 11.45
CA THR A 559 4.34 -15.53 12.30
C THR A 559 4.58 -14.09 12.86
N GLU A 560 3.61 -13.19 12.60
CA GLU A 560 3.35 -11.94 13.35
C GLU A 560 4.09 -10.60 13.11
N PHE A 561 4.93 -10.40 12.09
CA PHE A 561 5.53 -9.06 11.87
C PHE A 561 5.16 -8.42 10.52
N GLU A 562 3.90 -7.99 10.40
CA GLU A 562 3.49 -6.77 9.69
C GLU A 562 1.98 -6.58 9.86
N SER A 563 1.58 -5.83 10.90
CA SER A 563 0.35 -4.99 11.00
C SER A 563 -0.16 -4.79 12.44
N SER A 564 0.69 -4.56 13.46
CA SER A 564 0.24 -3.83 14.66
C SER A 564 1.38 -3.56 15.64
N ARG A 565 1.66 -2.27 15.87
CA ARG A 565 2.47 -1.69 16.95
C ARG A 565 3.98 -1.97 16.92
N ILE A 566 4.69 -0.84 17.00
CA ILE A 566 6.12 -0.70 17.25
C ILE A 566 6.57 -1.63 18.38
N VAL A 567 7.36 -2.65 18.04
CA VAL A 567 8.23 -3.37 18.98
C VAL A 567 9.66 -3.32 18.45
N TYR A 568 10.12 -2.14 18.00
CA TYR A 568 11.53 -1.89 17.65
C TYR A 568 12.46 -1.95 18.87
N TRP A 569 11.88 -1.99 20.08
CA TRP A 569 12.59 -1.71 21.33
C TRP A 569 12.58 -2.87 22.34
N ASP A 570 12.07 -4.04 21.96
CA ASP A 570 12.09 -5.19 22.89
C ASP A 570 13.52 -5.70 23.08
N ALA A 571 13.90 -5.92 24.34
CA ALA A 571 15.28 -6.22 24.72
C ALA A 571 15.84 -7.50 24.05
N PRO A 572 15.07 -8.61 23.92
CA PRO A 572 15.50 -9.79 23.17
C PRO A 572 15.71 -9.51 21.68
N HIS A 573 14.85 -8.69 21.06
CA HIS A 573 14.97 -8.33 19.65
C HIS A 573 16.22 -7.48 19.39
N ILE A 574 16.46 -6.47 20.21
CA ILE A 574 17.67 -5.65 20.09
C ILE A 574 18.93 -6.49 20.33
N TYR A 575 18.90 -7.43 21.28
CA TYR A 575 20.01 -8.33 21.54
C TYR A 575 20.29 -9.28 20.37
N ASP A 576 19.26 -9.77 19.67
CA ASP A 576 19.43 -10.57 18.46
C ASP A 576 20.05 -9.77 17.32
N ILE A 577 19.57 -8.55 17.07
CA ILE A 577 20.20 -7.66 16.08
C ILE A 577 21.66 -7.39 16.44
N PHE A 578 21.99 -7.22 17.73
CA PHE A 578 23.37 -7.04 18.20
C PHE A 578 24.26 -8.26 17.89
N LEU A 579 23.77 -9.47 18.11
CA LEU A 579 24.49 -10.70 17.78
C LEU A 579 24.69 -10.86 16.26
N GLN A 580 23.68 -10.51 15.46
CA GLN A 580 23.79 -10.50 14.00
C GLN A 580 24.79 -9.46 13.50
N ALA A 581 24.83 -8.28 14.10
CA ALA A 581 25.85 -7.27 13.80
C ALA A 581 27.27 -7.76 14.16
N CYS A 582 27.42 -8.49 15.27
CA CYS A 582 28.69 -9.14 15.62
C CYS A 582 29.11 -10.18 14.57
N LEU A 583 28.19 -11.05 14.15
CA LEU A 583 28.46 -12.07 13.13
C LEU A 583 28.81 -11.42 11.79
N MET A 584 28.07 -10.38 11.38
CA MET A 584 28.37 -9.60 10.18
C MET A 584 29.78 -8.99 10.23
N ASN A 585 30.18 -8.40 11.36
CA ASN A 585 31.52 -7.84 11.52
C ASN A 585 32.63 -8.91 11.36
N VAL A 586 32.42 -10.12 11.89
CA VAL A 586 33.35 -11.26 11.69
C VAL A 586 33.43 -11.64 10.22
N THR A 587 32.28 -11.80 9.54
CA THR A 587 32.25 -12.21 8.13
C THR A 587 32.88 -11.17 7.18
N LEU A 588 32.67 -9.88 7.46
CA LEU A 588 33.31 -8.79 6.72
C LEU A 588 34.83 -8.82 6.93
N SER A 589 35.29 -9.04 8.16
CA SER A 589 36.72 -9.12 8.49
C SER A 589 37.40 -10.32 7.80
N LEU A 590 36.75 -11.48 7.78
CA LEU A 590 37.20 -12.66 7.04
C LEU A 590 37.32 -12.38 5.53
N SER A 591 36.27 -11.81 4.93
CA SER A 591 36.23 -11.54 3.49
C SER A 591 37.30 -10.54 3.05
N MET A 592 37.53 -9.49 3.86
CA MET A 592 38.51 -8.45 3.55
C MET A 592 39.95 -8.91 3.77
N THR A 593 40.23 -9.67 4.83
CA THR A 593 41.58 -10.24 5.04
C THR A 593 41.94 -11.24 3.92
N GLY A 594 40.98 -12.02 3.44
CA GLY A 594 41.14 -12.88 2.26
C GLY A 594 41.44 -12.08 0.99
N ALA A 595 40.68 -11.00 0.73
CA ALA A 595 40.94 -10.11 -0.40
C ALA A 595 42.32 -9.41 -0.30
N SER A 596 42.78 -9.09 0.90
CA SER A 596 44.09 -8.48 1.15
C SER A 596 45.23 -9.44 0.84
N ALA A 597 45.10 -10.70 1.26
CA ALA A 597 46.07 -11.76 0.93
C ALA A 597 46.16 -11.97 -0.57
N LEU A 598 45.01 -12.11 -1.25
CA LEU A 598 44.96 -12.33 -2.70
C LEU A 598 45.52 -11.13 -3.48
N GLY A 599 45.11 -9.91 -3.13
CA GLY A 599 45.61 -8.69 -3.76
C GLY A 599 47.13 -8.53 -3.56
N SER A 600 47.64 -8.86 -2.38
CA SER A 600 49.08 -8.79 -2.09
C SER A 600 49.89 -9.82 -2.87
N LEU A 601 49.35 -11.03 -3.05
CA LEU A 601 49.95 -12.10 -3.86
C LEU A 601 49.97 -11.75 -5.36
N LEU A 602 48.87 -11.24 -5.89
CA LEU A 602 48.73 -10.94 -7.33
C LEU A 602 49.54 -9.73 -7.78
N THR A 603 49.70 -8.72 -6.91
CA THR A 603 50.34 -7.45 -7.27
C THR A 603 51.78 -7.31 -6.77
N GLY A 604 52.21 -8.15 -5.82
CA GLY A 604 53.48 -7.97 -5.12
C GLY A 604 53.54 -6.73 -4.21
N VAL A 605 52.38 -6.08 -3.94
CA VAL A 605 52.25 -4.88 -3.11
C VAL A 605 51.41 -5.19 -1.90
N GLN A 606 51.85 -4.81 -0.70
CA GLN A 606 51.09 -5.04 0.52
C GLN A 606 49.79 -4.23 0.49
N MET A 607 48.65 -4.91 0.55
CA MET A 607 47.33 -4.28 0.65
C MET A 607 46.99 -3.95 2.12
N ASP A 608 46.11 -2.97 2.32
CA ASP A 608 45.60 -2.62 3.65
C ASP A 608 44.68 -3.74 4.18
N ASP A 609 44.95 -4.21 5.39
CA ASP A 609 44.27 -5.33 6.05
C ASP A 609 43.27 -4.88 7.13
N LYS A 610 43.32 -3.61 7.57
CA LYS A 610 42.50 -3.09 8.68
C LYS A 610 41.23 -2.39 8.23
N VAL A 611 40.25 -3.17 7.75
CA VAL A 611 38.97 -2.62 7.27
C VAL A 611 37.99 -2.30 8.41
N THR A 612 37.99 -3.08 9.49
CA THR A 612 37.18 -2.85 10.71
C THR A 612 38.11 -2.73 11.92
N GLN A 613 37.74 -1.90 12.91
CA GLN A 613 38.54 -1.67 14.13
C GLN A 613 37.72 -1.89 15.39
N TYR A 614 37.28 -3.15 15.59
CA TYR A 614 36.47 -3.60 16.72
C TYR A 614 35.30 -2.63 17.05
N PRO A 615 34.44 -2.33 16.06
CA PRO A 615 33.42 -1.29 16.19
C PRO A 615 32.42 -1.57 17.31
N MET A 616 32.15 -2.84 17.62
CA MET A 616 31.20 -3.24 18.65
C MET A 616 31.68 -2.93 20.09
N PHE A 617 32.99 -2.85 20.32
CA PHE A 617 33.56 -2.81 21.67
C PHE A 617 34.36 -1.53 21.99
N LEU A 618 34.80 -0.79 20.98
CA LEU A 618 35.73 0.33 21.15
C LEU A 618 35.18 1.69 20.70
N SER A 619 33.93 1.75 20.21
CA SER A 619 33.32 2.97 19.65
C SER A 619 33.00 4.00 20.73
N GLU A 620 33.39 5.25 20.47
CA GLU A 620 33.22 6.34 21.44
C GLU A 620 32.04 7.27 21.12
N SER A 621 31.56 7.25 19.88
CA SER A 621 30.34 7.92 19.43
C SER A 621 29.77 7.26 18.17
N VAL A 622 28.57 7.70 17.72
CA VAL A 622 27.93 7.18 16.49
C VAL A 622 28.76 7.55 15.26
N SER A 623 29.30 8.77 15.24
CA SER A 623 30.23 9.23 14.19
C SER A 623 31.57 8.50 14.23
N ASP A 624 32.03 8.06 15.41
CA ASP A 624 33.24 7.22 15.55
C ASP A 624 32.99 5.79 15.02
N PHE A 625 31.83 5.21 15.32
CA PHE A 625 31.41 3.90 14.85
C PHE A 625 31.40 3.84 13.32
N TRP A 626 30.59 4.68 12.67
CA TRP A 626 30.44 4.69 11.20
C TRP A 626 31.60 5.37 10.46
N GLY A 627 32.35 6.25 11.14
CA GLY A 627 33.36 7.08 10.51
C GLY A 627 34.79 6.54 10.58
N ARG A 628 35.13 5.72 11.58
CA ARG A 628 36.53 5.29 11.81
C ARG A 628 36.69 3.81 12.14
N ARG A 629 35.60 3.10 12.43
CA ARG A 629 35.68 1.73 12.96
C ARG A 629 34.91 0.70 12.13
N TRP A 630 33.78 1.08 11.55
CA TRP A 630 32.97 0.21 10.70
C TRP A 630 33.28 0.44 9.22
N ASN A 631 33.68 -0.62 8.51
CA ASN A 631 33.93 -0.62 7.06
C ASN A 631 34.69 0.63 6.54
N ASN A 632 35.93 0.80 7.01
CA ASN A 632 36.77 1.96 6.69
C ASN A 632 37.06 2.10 5.20
N LEU A 633 36.96 1.01 4.43
CA LEU A 633 37.10 1.02 2.99
C LEU A 633 36.03 1.90 2.33
N ILE A 634 34.76 1.59 2.61
CA ILE A 634 33.61 2.31 2.05
C ILE A 634 33.51 3.71 2.65
N HIS A 635 33.81 3.86 3.94
CA HIS A 635 33.87 5.18 4.57
C HIS A 635 34.81 6.13 3.83
N VAL A 636 36.06 5.71 3.54
CA VAL A 636 37.02 6.59 2.86
C VAL A 636 36.57 6.90 1.43
N ALA A 637 36.00 5.93 0.72
CA ALA A 637 35.48 6.14 -0.63
C ALA A 637 34.34 7.17 -0.64
N LEU A 638 33.33 7.01 0.24
CA LEU A 638 32.24 7.99 0.40
C LEU A 638 32.74 9.34 0.90
N LYS A 639 33.77 9.36 1.75
CA LYS A 639 34.35 10.60 2.26
C LYS A 639 34.98 11.45 1.16
N GLN A 640 35.70 10.82 0.23
CA GLN A 640 36.35 11.51 -0.88
C GLN A 640 35.38 11.79 -2.04
N GLY A 641 34.50 10.84 -2.37
CA GLY A 641 33.59 10.92 -3.51
C GLY A 641 32.28 11.67 -3.26
N VAL A 642 31.82 11.79 -2.01
CA VAL A 642 30.52 12.41 -1.68
C VAL A 642 30.66 13.46 -0.57
N TYR A 643 31.18 13.09 0.61
CA TYR A 643 31.19 13.98 1.77
C TYR A 643 32.00 15.26 1.53
N LYS A 644 33.25 15.16 1.04
CA LYS A 644 34.09 16.34 0.77
C LYS A 644 33.51 17.24 -0.33
N PRO A 645 33.07 16.72 -1.49
CA PRO A 645 32.38 17.53 -2.50
C PRO A 645 31.17 18.28 -1.94
N VAL A 646 30.27 17.58 -1.25
CA VAL A 646 29.05 18.18 -0.68
C VAL A 646 29.40 19.18 0.41
N ARG A 647 30.39 18.89 1.27
CA ARG A 647 30.87 19.83 2.28
C ARG A 647 31.48 21.07 1.66
N HIS A 648 32.23 20.94 0.58
CA HIS A 648 32.81 22.07 -0.13
C HIS A 648 31.71 22.94 -0.78
N ALA A 649 30.69 22.32 -1.36
CA ALA A 649 29.57 23.02 -2.00
C ALA A 649 28.62 23.70 -1.00
N THR A 650 28.35 23.07 0.15
CA THR A 650 27.29 23.50 1.08
C THR A 650 27.82 24.11 2.38
N GLN A 651 29.10 23.94 2.69
CA GLN A 651 29.76 24.30 3.96
C GLN A 651 29.17 23.63 5.22
N SER A 652 28.16 22.76 5.08
CA SER A 652 27.50 22.07 6.19
C SER A 652 28.06 20.67 6.40
N LYS A 653 28.48 20.36 7.63
CA LYS A 653 28.94 19.01 8.02
C LYS A 653 27.78 18.01 8.07
N SER A 654 26.62 18.42 8.59
CA SER A 654 25.44 17.57 8.73
C SER A 654 24.87 17.18 7.37
N LEU A 655 24.76 18.13 6.43
CA LEU A 655 24.26 17.85 5.09
C LEU A 655 25.21 16.95 4.28
N ALA A 656 26.52 17.17 4.42
CA ALA A 656 27.52 16.30 3.82
C ALA A 656 27.48 14.87 4.37
N SER A 657 27.24 14.72 5.68
CA SER A 657 27.06 13.41 6.32
C SER A 657 25.80 12.70 5.80
N LEU A 658 24.66 13.39 5.79
CA LEU A 658 23.41 12.84 5.29
C LEU A 658 23.51 12.37 3.84
N ALA A 659 24.13 13.18 2.96
CA ALA A 659 24.36 12.82 1.57
C ALA A 659 25.22 11.55 1.42
N ALA A 660 26.26 11.39 2.25
CA ALA A 660 27.10 10.18 2.23
C ALA A 660 26.31 8.92 2.65
N PHE A 661 25.42 9.01 3.64
CA PHE A 661 24.57 7.90 4.07
C PHE A 661 23.48 7.55 3.05
N VAL A 662 22.88 8.55 2.38
CA VAL A 662 21.92 8.31 1.28
C VAL A 662 22.58 7.56 0.13
N VAL A 663 23.77 7.99 -0.31
CA VAL A 663 24.52 7.28 -1.36
C VAL A 663 24.90 5.88 -0.90
N SER A 664 25.29 5.69 0.37
CA SER A 664 25.54 4.36 0.93
C SER A 664 24.30 3.47 0.87
N GLY A 665 23.11 3.98 1.20
CA GLY A 665 21.84 3.26 1.11
C GLY A 665 21.55 2.78 -0.31
N LEU A 666 21.67 3.67 -1.30
CA LEU A 666 21.49 3.34 -2.73
C LEU A 666 22.49 2.28 -3.20
N CYS A 667 23.75 2.36 -2.77
CA CYS A 667 24.75 1.34 -3.08
C CYS A 667 24.35 -0.03 -2.51
N HIS A 668 23.79 -0.08 -1.29
CA HIS A 668 23.36 -1.35 -0.70
C HIS A 668 22.12 -1.91 -1.39
N GLU A 669 21.14 -1.08 -1.77
CA GLU A 669 19.99 -1.53 -2.60
C GLU A 669 20.47 -2.25 -3.89
N TYR A 670 21.50 -1.71 -4.54
CA TYR A 670 22.12 -2.35 -5.71
C TYR A 670 22.80 -3.68 -5.36
N VAL A 671 23.58 -3.73 -4.28
CA VAL A 671 24.24 -4.98 -3.83
C VAL A 671 23.21 -6.06 -3.56
N TRP A 672 22.12 -5.71 -2.88
CA TRP A 672 21.05 -6.65 -2.55
C TRP A 672 20.32 -7.17 -3.78
N MET A 673 20.02 -6.28 -4.73
CA MET A 673 19.46 -6.68 -6.01
C MET A 673 20.34 -7.72 -6.71
N MET A 674 21.66 -7.52 -6.75
CA MET A 674 22.59 -8.44 -7.42
C MET A 674 22.83 -9.75 -6.67
N LEU A 675 22.83 -9.73 -5.33
CA LEU A 675 22.95 -10.94 -4.52
C LEU A 675 21.77 -11.89 -4.72
N TYR A 676 20.57 -11.34 -4.86
CA TYR A 676 19.32 -12.09 -4.95
C TYR A 676 18.76 -12.23 -6.36
N PHE A 677 19.48 -11.74 -7.37
CA PHE A 677 19.07 -11.92 -8.75
C PHE A 677 19.12 -13.41 -9.14
N PRO A 678 18.05 -13.98 -9.73
CA PRO A 678 18.01 -15.38 -10.11
C PRO A 678 18.82 -15.66 -11.40
N THR A 679 19.57 -16.76 -11.45
CA THR A 679 20.33 -17.14 -12.66
C THR A 679 19.43 -17.79 -13.71
N SER A 680 19.85 -17.77 -14.98
CA SER A 680 19.15 -18.42 -16.11
C SER A 680 19.00 -19.92 -15.90
N ALA A 681 19.95 -20.57 -15.22
CA ALA A 681 19.85 -21.98 -14.85
C ALA A 681 18.80 -22.23 -13.75
N GLN A 682 18.65 -21.32 -12.78
CA GLN A 682 17.57 -21.37 -11.79
C GLN A 682 16.21 -21.17 -12.46
N LEU A 683 16.11 -20.20 -13.38
CA LEU A 683 14.91 -19.96 -14.21
C LEU A 683 14.56 -21.17 -15.10
N ALA A 684 15.56 -21.89 -15.63
CA ALA A 684 15.35 -23.07 -16.47
C ALA A 684 15.00 -24.33 -15.66
N ALA A 685 15.57 -24.51 -14.47
CA ALA A 685 15.27 -25.64 -13.58
C ALA A 685 13.86 -25.56 -12.99
N GLU A 686 13.34 -24.35 -12.75
CA GLU A 686 11.95 -24.12 -12.30
C GLU A 686 10.89 -24.50 -13.36
N ASN A 687 11.25 -24.59 -14.64
CA ASN A 687 10.35 -25.05 -15.69
C ASN A 687 10.23 -26.59 -15.76
N GLY A 688 11.05 -27.34 -15.03
CA GLY A 688 11.19 -28.80 -15.19
C GLY A 688 10.89 -29.65 -13.95
N ASN A 689 10.94 -29.12 -12.72
CA ASN A 689 10.67 -29.89 -11.51
C ASN A 689 9.84 -29.12 -10.48
N GLU A 690 8.74 -29.73 -10.08
CA GLU A 690 7.94 -29.37 -8.92
C GLU A 690 8.84 -29.34 -7.66
N SER A 691 8.65 -28.36 -6.78
CA SER A 691 9.23 -28.25 -5.43
C SER A 691 10.68 -27.73 -5.26
N THR A 692 11.01 -26.59 -5.86
CA THR A 692 12.01 -25.68 -5.28
C THR A 692 11.55 -24.23 -5.38
N CYS A 693 11.46 -23.56 -4.22
CA CYS A 693 11.44 -22.10 -4.10
C CYS A 693 12.73 -21.56 -4.75
N CYS A 694 12.81 -20.43 -5.45
CA CYS A 694 12.16 -19.15 -5.27
C CYS A 694 12.54 -18.27 -6.48
N LEU A 695 11.57 -17.79 -7.26
CA LEU A 695 11.67 -16.52 -8.00
C LEU A 695 10.78 -15.43 -7.36
N SER A 696 9.63 -15.87 -6.84
CA SER A 696 8.59 -15.03 -6.23
C SER A 696 8.99 -14.41 -4.89
N CYS A 697 9.95 -14.96 -4.15
CA CYS A 697 10.40 -14.38 -2.87
C CYS A 697 11.44 -13.26 -3.09
N TYR A 698 12.18 -13.28 -4.19
CA TYR A 698 13.32 -12.37 -4.40
C TYR A 698 12.94 -11.02 -4.98
N CYS A 699 11.81 -10.92 -5.69
CA CYS A 699 11.32 -9.63 -6.21
C CYS A 699 10.59 -8.78 -5.15
N GLN A 700 10.38 -9.30 -3.95
CA GLN A 700 9.66 -8.61 -2.86
C GLN A 700 10.57 -7.70 -2.00
N SER A 701 11.90 -7.72 -2.23
CA SER A 701 12.88 -7.02 -1.37
C SER A 701 13.27 -5.61 -1.84
N TRP A 702 12.79 -5.13 -3.00
CA TRP A 702 13.07 -3.75 -3.46
C TRP A 702 12.15 -2.74 -2.75
N THR A 703 12.30 -2.65 -1.43
CA THR A 703 11.38 -1.96 -0.51
C THR A 703 12.01 -0.73 0.16
N GLY A 704 13.17 -0.26 -0.32
CA GLY A 704 13.85 0.91 0.27
C GLY A 704 14.34 0.69 1.71
N LYS A 705 14.29 -0.56 2.21
CA LYS A 705 14.67 -0.93 3.58
C LYS A 705 16.10 -0.50 3.92
N GLN A 706 17.00 -0.59 2.96
CA GLN A 706 18.41 -0.27 3.14
C GLN A 706 18.59 1.24 3.17
N LEU A 707 17.85 1.96 2.31
CA LEU A 707 17.82 3.42 2.32
C LEU A 707 17.29 3.96 3.67
N ILE A 708 16.27 3.33 4.25
CA ILE A 708 15.73 3.68 5.57
C ILE A 708 16.77 3.43 6.67
N PHE A 709 17.40 2.25 6.67
CA PHE A 709 18.43 1.90 7.65
C PHE A 709 19.63 2.87 7.64
N PHE A 710 20.21 3.12 6.47
CA PHE A 710 21.33 4.07 6.36
C PHE A 710 20.89 5.52 6.57
N GLY A 711 19.68 5.88 6.15
CA GLY A 711 19.09 7.21 6.38
C GLY A 711 18.95 7.54 7.87
N TRP A 712 18.41 6.61 8.66
CA TRP A 712 18.33 6.74 10.12
C TRP A 712 19.69 6.98 10.76
N ASN A 713 20.69 6.19 10.39
CA ASN A 713 22.06 6.35 10.89
C ASN A 713 22.70 7.70 10.46
N GLY A 714 22.36 8.18 9.27
CA GLY A 714 22.74 9.52 8.81
C GLY A 714 22.14 10.64 9.67
N VAL A 715 20.88 10.50 10.09
CA VAL A 715 20.22 11.44 11.01
C VAL A 715 20.89 11.42 12.38
N LEU A 716 21.21 10.25 12.94
CA LEU A 716 21.90 10.15 14.24
C LEU A 716 23.25 10.88 14.24
N VAL A 717 24.06 10.72 13.18
CA VAL A 717 25.34 11.43 13.04
C VAL A 717 25.13 12.94 12.83
N ALA A 718 24.11 13.33 12.07
CA ALA A 718 23.77 14.74 11.89
C ALA A 718 23.34 15.40 13.22
N LEU A 719 22.56 14.70 14.04
CA LEU A 719 22.17 15.13 15.38
C LEU A 719 23.36 15.20 16.32
N GLU A 720 24.31 14.27 16.26
CA GLU A 720 25.56 14.33 17.02
C GLU A 720 26.35 15.61 16.71
N TYR A 721 26.41 16.04 15.44
CA TYR A 721 27.06 17.30 15.07
C TYR A 721 26.30 18.55 15.52
N LEU A 722 24.98 18.47 15.72
CA LEU A 722 24.15 19.58 16.21
C LEU A 722 24.18 19.70 17.74
N LEU A 723 24.25 18.56 18.45
CA LEU A 723 24.12 18.47 19.92
C LEU A 723 25.47 18.31 20.66
N GLY A 724 26.58 18.19 19.93
CA GLY A 724 27.83 17.54 20.35
C GLY A 724 28.45 17.92 21.70
N ASP A 725 28.39 19.18 22.13
CA ASP A 725 29.06 19.62 23.37
C ASP A 725 28.32 19.26 24.67
N GLN A 726 27.03 18.95 24.57
CA GLN A 726 26.19 18.59 25.72
C GLN A 726 26.27 17.08 25.99
N VAL A 727 26.12 16.27 24.93
CA VAL A 727 26.07 14.80 25.03
C VAL A 727 27.44 14.19 25.34
N SER A 728 28.52 14.77 24.84
CA SER A 728 29.89 14.29 25.10
C SER A 728 30.31 14.43 26.57
N ARG A 729 29.72 15.36 27.35
CA ARG A 729 30.08 15.56 28.76
C ARG A 729 29.55 14.45 29.66
N TYR A 730 28.33 14.00 29.42
CA TYR A 730 27.69 12.94 30.21
C TYR A 730 28.14 11.54 29.81
N SER A 731 28.45 11.30 28.53
CA SER A 731 28.87 9.98 28.04
C SER A 731 30.28 9.56 28.48
N GLN A 732 31.13 10.52 28.88
CA GLN A 732 32.50 10.25 29.35
C GLN A 732 32.55 9.63 30.76
N CYS A 733 31.44 9.68 31.51
CA CYS A 733 31.33 9.05 32.84
C CYS A 733 31.11 7.53 32.78
N LEU A 734 30.77 6.96 31.60
CA LEU A 734 30.48 5.54 31.43
C LEU A 734 31.74 4.75 31.03
N PRO A 735 31.91 3.50 31.53
CA PRO A 735 32.94 2.59 31.04
C PRO A 735 32.88 2.42 29.53
N ARG A 736 34.05 2.37 28.87
CA ARG A 736 34.17 2.36 27.40
C ARG A 736 33.33 1.27 26.71
N VAL A 737 33.26 0.09 27.31
CA VAL A 737 32.48 -1.04 26.80
C VAL A 737 30.98 -0.72 26.86
N MET A 738 30.47 -0.22 27.98
CA MET A 738 29.05 0.16 28.12
C MET A 738 28.67 1.30 27.18
N ARG A 739 29.55 2.29 27.01
CA ARG A 739 29.36 3.37 26.05
C ARG A 739 29.26 2.84 24.61
N SER A 740 30.15 1.93 24.22
CA SER A 740 30.11 1.30 22.89
C SER A 740 28.83 0.50 22.68
N HIS A 741 28.39 -0.26 23.69
CA HIS A 741 27.14 -1.00 23.64
C HIS A 741 25.94 -0.06 23.47
N LEU A 742 25.83 1.01 24.26
CA LEU A 742 24.74 1.98 24.15
C LEU A 742 24.69 2.68 22.79
N ILE A 743 25.85 3.03 22.21
CA ILE A 743 25.95 3.60 20.85
C ILE A 743 25.41 2.63 19.80
N VAL A 744 25.78 1.35 19.93
CA VAL A 744 25.30 0.30 19.05
C VAL A 744 23.79 0.09 19.23
N LEU A 745 23.30 0.05 20.48
CA LEU A 745 21.86 -0.08 20.78
C LEU A 745 21.02 1.11 20.28
N LEU A 746 21.60 2.31 20.11
CA LEU A 746 20.94 3.47 19.51
C LEU A 746 20.85 3.39 17.98
N ALA A 747 21.83 2.77 17.33
CA ALA A 747 21.89 2.59 15.87
C ALA A 747 21.06 1.39 15.37
N LEU A 748 20.84 0.39 16.23
CA LEU A 748 20.25 -0.91 15.90
C LEU A 748 18.71 -1.10 16.02
N PRO A 749 17.85 -0.17 16.49
CA PRO A 749 16.40 -0.41 16.52
C PRO A 749 15.81 -0.69 15.12
N VAL A 750 16.44 -0.14 14.07
CA VAL A 750 16.13 -0.39 12.65
C VAL A 750 17.06 -1.42 12.00
N GLY A 751 17.95 -2.05 12.77
CA GLY A 751 18.98 -2.96 12.26
C GLY A 751 18.43 -4.23 11.61
N HIS A 752 17.24 -4.67 12.01
CA HIS A 752 16.52 -5.77 11.36
C HIS A 752 16.20 -5.47 9.89
N LEU A 753 16.00 -4.20 9.51
CA LEU A 753 15.80 -3.81 8.09
C LEU A 753 17.02 -4.13 7.22
N PHE A 754 18.22 -4.18 7.82
CA PHE A 754 19.45 -4.56 7.15
C PHE A 754 19.72 -6.06 7.25
N THR A 755 19.52 -6.68 8.42
CA THR A 755 19.97 -8.06 8.69
C THR A 755 18.94 -9.15 8.37
N TYR A 756 17.66 -8.80 8.23
CA TYR A 756 16.57 -9.77 8.01
C TYR A 756 16.76 -10.57 6.70
N ASP A 757 16.95 -9.90 5.56
CA ASP A 757 17.06 -10.58 4.27
C ASP A 757 18.31 -11.49 4.21
N ILE A 758 19.35 -11.13 4.97
CA ILE A 758 20.63 -11.85 5.09
C ILE A 758 20.45 -13.20 5.79
N THR A 759 19.74 -13.16 6.92
CA THR A 759 19.48 -14.33 7.76
C THR A 759 18.46 -15.24 7.08
N HIS A 760 17.40 -14.67 6.52
CA HIS A 760 16.35 -15.43 5.84
C HIS A 760 16.85 -16.17 4.59
N ALA A 761 17.78 -15.57 3.85
CA ALA A 761 18.35 -16.19 2.65
C ALA A 761 19.52 -17.16 2.94
N GLY A 762 19.83 -17.45 4.21
CA GLY A 762 20.89 -18.39 4.57
C GLY A 762 22.31 -17.91 4.19
N TYR A 763 22.57 -16.60 4.20
CA TYR A 763 23.88 -16.05 3.82
C TYR A 763 25.02 -16.61 4.67
N PHE A 764 24.83 -16.70 5.99
CA PHE A 764 25.84 -17.24 6.91
C PHE A 764 26.07 -18.75 6.67
N ASP A 765 25.05 -19.49 6.26
CA ASP A 765 25.14 -20.92 5.90
C ASP A 765 25.94 -21.10 4.60
N HIS A 766 25.69 -20.24 3.61
CA HIS A 766 26.43 -20.24 2.36
C HIS A 766 27.91 -19.87 2.58
N LEU A 767 28.19 -18.93 3.49
CA LEU A 767 29.56 -18.53 3.80
C LEU A 767 30.33 -19.61 4.56
N THR A 768 29.70 -20.30 5.51
CA THR A 768 30.32 -21.43 6.22
C THR A 768 30.58 -22.62 5.28
N ALA A 769 29.68 -22.91 4.33
CA ALA A 769 29.89 -23.93 3.31
C ALA A 769 31.05 -23.62 2.34
N ALA A 770 31.33 -22.34 2.09
CA ALA A 770 32.43 -21.90 1.22
C ALA A 770 33.82 -22.02 1.88
N VAL A 771 33.88 -22.24 3.20
CA VAL A 771 35.12 -22.41 3.96
C VAL A 771 35.30 -23.89 4.31
N PRO A 772 36.11 -24.66 3.54
CA PRO A 772 36.14 -26.13 3.60
C PRO A 772 36.55 -26.74 4.95
N ALA A 773 37.00 -25.94 5.92
CA ALA A 773 37.32 -26.39 7.28
C ALA A 773 36.11 -26.49 8.23
N ILE A 774 34.90 -26.07 7.81
CA ILE A 774 33.69 -25.96 8.67
C ILE A 774 32.60 -26.96 8.23
N SER A 775 32.95 -28.03 7.52
CA SER A 775 32.02 -29.12 7.23
C SER A 775 31.91 -30.06 8.44
N VAL A 776 31.06 -29.73 9.40
CA VAL A 776 30.54 -30.74 10.35
C VAL A 776 29.44 -31.50 9.62
N THR A 777 29.73 -32.76 9.33
CA THR A 777 28.85 -33.76 8.73
C THR A 777 27.45 -33.75 9.34
N GLY A 778 26.41 -33.55 8.51
CA GLY A 778 25.03 -33.91 8.83
C GLY A 778 23.98 -32.88 8.41
N THR A 779 23.38 -33.10 7.25
CA THR A 779 22.12 -32.47 6.79
C THR A 779 20.98 -32.65 7.83
N PRO A 780 20.13 -31.64 8.12
CA PRO A 780 18.91 -31.87 8.88
C PRO A 780 17.81 -32.36 7.92
N SER A 781 17.82 -33.67 7.67
CA SER A 781 16.67 -34.39 7.15
C SER A 781 16.51 -35.65 8.00
N ARG A 782 15.34 -35.77 8.66
CA ARG A 782 14.86 -36.85 9.55
C ARG A 782 15.24 -36.78 11.03
N ARG A 783 14.18 -36.93 11.85
CA ARG A 783 14.20 -37.31 13.27
C ARG A 783 15.07 -38.54 13.47
N LEU A 784 15.90 -38.52 14.50
CA LEU A 784 16.37 -39.72 15.20
C LEU A 784 16.49 -39.41 16.70
N SER A 785 15.96 -40.34 17.48
CA SER A 785 15.83 -40.34 18.93
C SER A 785 17.18 -40.45 19.65
N THR A 786 17.25 -39.80 20.81
CA THR A 786 17.96 -40.14 22.06
C THR A 786 19.31 -40.87 22.05
N SER A 787 20.19 -40.35 22.93
CA SER A 787 21.33 -40.96 23.63
C SER A 787 22.62 -41.23 22.88
N ASP A 788 23.59 -40.30 22.97
CA ASP A 788 24.98 -40.63 23.38
C ASP A 788 25.83 -39.36 23.67
N PRO A 789 26.53 -39.26 24.83
CA PRO A 789 27.42 -38.15 25.15
C PRO A 789 28.89 -38.56 24.93
N SER A 790 29.43 -38.37 23.72
CA SER A 790 30.85 -38.68 23.47
C SER A 790 31.61 -37.74 22.52
N LEU A 791 31.00 -36.62 22.08
CA LEU A 791 31.66 -35.65 21.19
C LEU A 791 32.11 -34.35 21.87
N LEU A 792 31.81 -34.16 23.16
CA LEU A 792 32.18 -32.95 23.91
C LEU A 792 33.65 -32.91 24.37
N SER A 793 34.39 -34.03 24.24
CA SER A 793 35.76 -34.16 24.75
C SER A 793 36.84 -33.58 23.82
N THR A 794 36.57 -33.36 22.54
CA THR A 794 37.61 -32.97 21.56
C THR A 794 37.69 -31.45 21.33
N ALA A 795 36.64 -30.70 21.67
CA ALA A 795 36.60 -29.24 21.52
C ALA A 795 37.23 -28.47 22.69
N ILE A 796 37.47 -29.11 23.84
CA ILE A 796 37.99 -28.47 25.06
C ILE A 796 39.54 -28.45 25.10
N GLY A 797 40.22 -29.08 24.15
CA GLY A 797 41.69 -29.17 24.13
C GLY A 797 42.45 -27.94 23.60
N LEU A 798 41.79 -26.96 22.98
CA LEU A 798 42.46 -25.86 22.26
C LEU A 798 42.35 -24.46 22.90
N LEU A 799 41.73 -24.32 24.07
CA LEU A 799 41.55 -23.01 24.75
C LEU A 799 42.11 -22.93 26.18
N ALA A 800 42.96 -23.85 26.59
CA ALA A 800 43.61 -23.80 27.89
C ALA A 800 44.97 -23.09 27.84
N LEU A 801 45.00 -21.74 27.86
CA LEU A 801 46.11 -20.98 28.44
C LEU A 801 45.60 -19.66 29.06
N SER A 802 45.82 -19.55 30.38
CA SER A 802 45.71 -18.39 31.29
C SER A 802 44.37 -18.07 31.99
N GLY A 803 44.25 -18.57 33.23
CA GLY A 803 43.98 -17.76 34.43
C GLY A 803 42.53 -17.39 34.79
N THR A 804 41.78 -18.30 35.41
CA THR A 804 41.29 -18.28 36.82
C THR A 804 40.47 -17.06 37.27
N PHE A 805 39.18 -17.26 37.58
CA PHE A 805 38.60 -17.03 38.91
C PHE A 805 37.25 -17.76 39.04
N ALA A 806 37.05 -18.45 40.17
CA ALA A 806 35.79 -19.00 40.69
C ALA A 806 34.93 -17.84 41.27
N GLU A 807 33.65 -17.92 41.66
CA GLU A 807 32.82 -18.98 42.25
C GLU A 807 31.33 -18.51 42.26
N LYS A 808 30.39 -19.47 42.13
CA LYS A 808 29.11 -19.67 42.86
C LYS A 808 27.99 -18.62 43.12
N ASP A 809 26.78 -19.19 43.02
CA ASP A 809 25.55 -19.07 43.85
C ASP A 809 24.32 -18.25 43.38
N GLU A 810 23.25 -19.03 43.14
CA GLU A 810 21.85 -18.92 43.63
C GLU A 810 20.86 -17.82 43.12
N LEU A 811 19.75 -18.32 42.56
CA LEU A 811 18.37 -17.77 42.58
C LEU A 811 17.86 -17.65 44.05
N PRO A 812 16.77 -16.92 44.42
CA PRO A 812 15.60 -16.57 43.60
C PRO A 812 14.98 -15.16 43.83
N TYR A 813 14.02 -14.88 42.97
CA TYR A 813 13.08 -13.75 42.94
C TYR A 813 11.89 -13.99 43.91
N ASP A 814 11.43 -12.96 44.63
CA ASP A 814 10.00 -12.75 44.91
C ASP A 814 9.66 -11.31 45.33
N ASN A 815 8.40 -10.95 45.03
CA ASN A 815 7.54 -9.88 45.52
C ASN A 815 7.49 -8.49 44.85
N ARG A 816 6.45 -8.40 44.00
CA ARG A 816 5.19 -7.64 44.19
C ARG A 816 5.20 -6.11 44.37
N GLN A 817 4.21 -5.55 43.66
CA GLN A 817 3.32 -4.43 44.03
C GLN A 817 3.92 -3.02 43.79
N LEU A 818 3.28 -2.09 43.05
CA LEU A 818 1.98 -1.47 43.33
C LEU A 818 1.62 -0.45 42.21
N LEU A 819 0.30 -0.25 42.05
CA LEU A 819 -0.43 0.97 41.66
C LEU A 819 -0.59 1.32 40.16
N GLY A 820 -1.84 1.27 39.73
CA GLY A 820 -2.35 1.83 38.48
C GLY A 820 -2.99 3.22 38.63
N LEU A 821 -3.96 3.47 37.73
CA LEU A 821 -4.81 4.66 37.47
C LEU A 821 -4.30 5.51 36.28
N ARG A 822 -4.94 5.40 35.09
CA ARG A 822 -6.10 6.20 34.57
C ARG A 822 -5.78 7.70 34.45
N GLY A 823 -6.10 8.45 33.41
CA GLY A 823 -6.82 8.36 32.12
C GLY A 823 -6.51 9.69 31.39
N GLY A 824 -6.51 9.80 30.05
CA GLY A 824 -7.70 9.89 29.19
C GLY A 824 -8.06 11.36 28.96
N ILE A 825 -8.13 11.84 27.70
CA ILE A 825 -8.97 12.97 27.27
C ILE A 825 -9.38 12.74 25.80
N GLU A 826 -10.69 12.53 25.60
CA GLU A 826 -11.45 12.78 24.38
C GLU A 826 -11.68 14.28 24.17
N GLY A 827 -12.05 14.69 22.96
CA GLY A 827 -12.70 15.99 22.78
C GLY A 827 -13.17 16.26 21.36
N SER A 828 -14.37 15.77 21.03
CA SER A 828 -15.26 16.38 20.03
C SER A 828 -16.04 17.55 20.66
N LEU A 829 -16.49 18.52 19.86
CA LEU A 829 -17.47 19.58 20.23
C LEU A 829 -18.61 19.51 19.20
N ILE A 830 -19.82 19.00 19.51
CA ILE A 830 -21.02 19.62 20.16
C ILE A 830 -21.52 20.83 19.32
N SER A 831 -22.78 21.04 18.91
CA SER A 831 -24.14 20.91 19.49
C SER A 831 -25.16 21.33 18.40
N SER A 832 -26.50 21.27 18.46
CA SER A 832 -27.56 20.83 19.38
C SER A 832 -28.91 21.05 18.64
N GLY A 833 -29.98 20.33 19.02
CA GLY A 833 -31.32 20.59 18.49
C GLY A 833 -32.42 19.61 18.93
N THR A 834 -32.88 19.76 20.18
CA THR A 834 -34.23 19.46 20.69
C THR A 834 -34.82 18.04 20.58
N GLY A 835 -34.73 17.32 21.71
CA GLY A 835 -35.87 16.72 22.42
C GLY A 835 -36.92 15.92 21.63
N ARG A 836 -36.67 14.63 21.44
CA ARG A 836 -37.73 13.61 21.38
C ARG A 836 -37.19 12.31 21.96
N SER A 837 -37.92 11.73 22.91
CA SER A 837 -37.68 10.39 23.46
C SER A 837 -37.48 9.40 22.32
N GLN A 838 -36.26 8.87 22.14
CA GLN A 838 -35.98 7.81 21.18
C GLN A 838 -36.10 6.47 21.88
N THR A 839 -37.21 5.79 21.61
CA THR A 839 -37.31 4.34 21.69
C THR A 839 -36.18 3.69 20.89
N ALA A 840 -35.58 2.63 21.41
CA ALA A 840 -34.60 1.80 20.69
C ALA A 840 -35.16 1.47 19.30
N SER A 841 -34.41 1.80 18.24
CA SER A 841 -34.77 1.49 16.86
C SER A 841 -34.70 -0.03 16.69
N GLU A 842 -35.86 -0.70 16.58
CA GLU A 842 -35.93 -2.12 16.26
C GLU A 842 -35.19 -2.40 14.94
N ILE A 843 -34.41 -3.49 14.91
CA ILE A 843 -33.73 -3.94 13.70
C ILE A 843 -34.82 -4.33 12.68
N PRO A 844 -34.83 -3.74 11.47
CA PRO A 844 -35.85 -4.06 10.48
C PRO A 844 -35.70 -5.50 10.01
N VAL A 845 -36.82 -6.09 9.58
CA VAL A 845 -36.83 -7.39 8.90
C VAL A 845 -36.23 -7.23 7.50
N ALA A 846 -35.35 -8.15 7.10
CA ALA A 846 -34.77 -8.20 5.78
C ALA A 846 -35.86 -8.41 4.71
N ASN A 847 -35.71 -7.71 3.59
CA ASN A 847 -36.58 -7.86 2.43
C ASN A 847 -36.06 -8.91 1.43
N ILE A 848 -34.81 -9.36 1.58
CA ILE A 848 -34.13 -10.28 0.68
C ILE A 848 -33.42 -11.34 1.50
N THR A 849 -33.62 -12.61 1.14
CA THR A 849 -32.96 -13.75 1.78
C THR A 849 -32.37 -14.66 0.72
N ILE A 850 -31.09 -14.99 0.87
CA ILE A 850 -30.28 -15.77 -0.07
C ILE A 850 -29.97 -17.12 0.59
N PRO A 851 -30.21 -18.25 -0.08
CA PRO A 851 -29.80 -19.55 0.42
C PRO A 851 -28.27 -19.66 0.44
N LEU A 852 -27.74 -20.21 1.53
CA LEU A 852 -26.34 -20.57 1.67
C LEU A 852 -26.18 -22.08 1.54
N HIS A 853 -25.13 -22.49 0.86
CA HIS A 853 -24.78 -23.89 0.64
C HIS A 853 -23.58 -24.25 1.52
N PHE A 854 -23.60 -25.43 2.12
CA PHE A 854 -22.48 -25.91 2.94
C PHE A 854 -21.62 -26.90 2.14
N HIS A 855 -20.31 -26.66 2.10
CA HIS A 855 -19.35 -27.60 1.55
C HIS A 855 -17.99 -27.49 2.23
N SER A 856 -17.41 -28.62 2.61
CA SER A 856 -16.06 -28.71 3.20
C SER A 856 -15.80 -27.74 4.37
N GLY A 857 -16.77 -27.53 5.26
CA GLY A 857 -16.61 -26.70 6.46
C GLY A 857 -16.83 -25.20 6.26
N SER A 858 -17.29 -24.76 5.08
CA SER A 858 -17.57 -23.35 4.79
C SER A 858 -18.95 -23.18 4.16
N HIS A 859 -19.53 -21.99 4.36
CA HIS A 859 -20.83 -21.58 3.82
C HIS A 859 -20.63 -20.66 2.63
N HIS A 860 -21.33 -20.97 1.54
CA HIS A 860 -21.15 -20.35 0.23
C HIS A 860 -22.46 -19.74 -0.26
N ALA A 861 -22.38 -18.57 -0.89
CA ALA A 861 -23.46 -18.02 -1.69
C ALA A 861 -23.16 -18.17 -3.19
N HIS A 862 -24.22 -18.33 -3.99
CA HIS A 862 -24.14 -18.26 -5.44
C HIS A 862 -24.38 -16.82 -5.89
N MET A 863 -23.35 -16.23 -6.48
CA MET A 863 -23.34 -14.90 -7.07
C MET A 863 -23.33 -15.04 -8.59
N TYR A 864 -23.97 -14.14 -9.32
CA TYR A 864 -23.85 -14.10 -10.78
C TYR A 864 -23.23 -12.77 -11.20
N ILE A 865 -22.21 -12.81 -12.05
CA ILE A 865 -21.40 -11.64 -12.41
C ILE A 865 -21.35 -11.49 -13.93
N GLY A 866 -21.51 -10.27 -14.41
CA GLY A 866 -21.40 -9.91 -15.82
C GLY A 866 -22.69 -10.04 -16.63
N SER A 867 -22.59 -9.69 -17.91
CA SER A 867 -23.68 -9.74 -18.90
C SER A 867 -23.18 -10.42 -20.19
N PRO A 868 -23.52 -11.69 -20.48
CA PRO A 868 -24.46 -12.54 -19.74
C PRO A 868 -23.94 -12.95 -18.35
N PRO A 869 -24.83 -13.22 -17.38
CA PRO A 869 -24.43 -13.56 -16.01
C PRO A 869 -23.65 -14.88 -15.92
N GLN A 870 -22.51 -14.84 -15.23
CA GLN A 870 -21.64 -15.99 -14.96
C GLN A 870 -21.68 -16.31 -13.46
N ARG A 871 -22.10 -17.54 -13.11
CA ARG A 871 -22.18 -17.97 -11.70
C ARG A 871 -20.78 -18.09 -11.07
N GLN A 872 -20.60 -17.56 -9.87
CA GLN A 872 -19.47 -17.79 -8.98
C GLN A 872 -19.99 -18.15 -7.57
N THR A 873 -19.37 -19.15 -6.96
CA THR A 873 -19.67 -19.70 -5.63
C THR A 873 -18.66 -19.14 -4.64
N LEU A 874 -19.09 -18.25 -3.76
CA LEU A 874 -18.19 -17.47 -2.90
C LEU A 874 -18.43 -17.78 -1.43
N ILE A 875 -17.34 -17.96 -0.67
CA ILE A 875 -17.36 -18.09 0.79
C ILE A 875 -17.86 -16.78 1.40
N ILE A 876 -18.80 -16.87 2.32
CA ILE A 876 -19.25 -15.73 3.12
C ILE A 876 -18.22 -15.45 4.21
N ASP A 877 -17.55 -14.30 4.14
CA ASP A 877 -16.41 -14.01 5.02
C ASP A 877 -16.54 -12.63 5.68
N THR A 878 -16.95 -12.62 6.94
CA THR A 878 -17.03 -11.40 7.77
C THR A 878 -15.66 -10.92 8.28
N GLY A 879 -14.61 -11.72 8.12
CA GLY A 879 -13.23 -11.40 8.50
C GLY A 879 -12.42 -10.70 7.39
N SER A 880 -12.93 -10.62 6.16
CA SER A 880 -12.21 -9.99 5.03
C SER A 880 -12.99 -8.90 4.29
N LYS A 881 -12.24 -8.02 3.60
CA LYS A 881 -12.74 -6.76 3.01
C LYS A 881 -13.21 -6.88 1.56
N ALA A 882 -12.54 -7.70 0.76
CA ALA A 882 -12.70 -7.67 -0.68
C ALA A 882 -13.42 -8.91 -1.20
N MET A 883 -14.34 -8.72 -2.15
CA MET A 883 -14.80 -9.80 -3.01
C MET A 883 -13.70 -10.12 -4.03
N ALA A 884 -13.27 -11.37 -4.13
CA ALA A 884 -12.28 -11.78 -5.12
C ALA A 884 -12.37 -13.26 -5.47
N PHE A 885 -12.22 -13.59 -6.76
CA PHE A 885 -12.25 -14.94 -7.31
C PHE A 885 -11.43 -15.05 -8.62
N PRO A 886 -10.98 -16.25 -9.03
CA PRO A 886 -10.20 -16.47 -10.24
C PRO A 886 -10.93 -16.08 -11.52
N CYS A 887 -10.19 -15.39 -12.38
CA CYS A 887 -10.64 -15.04 -13.71
C CYS A 887 -9.83 -15.78 -14.78
N LYS A 888 -10.35 -15.84 -16.02
CA LYS A 888 -9.61 -16.44 -17.14
C LYS A 888 -8.26 -15.79 -17.42
N THR A 889 -8.02 -14.56 -16.95
CA THR A 889 -6.70 -13.90 -16.97
C THR A 889 -5.65 -14.64 -16.14
N CYS A 890 -6.05 -15.53 -15.22
CA CYS A 890 -5.21 -16.59 -14.66
C CYS A 890 -4.87 -17.63 -15.76
N LYS A 891 -4.18 -17.21 -16.85
CA LYS A 891 -3.87 -18.07 -18.01
C LYS A 891 -2.64 -18.96 -17.76
N LYS A 892 -2.81 -20.24 -18.12
CA LYS A 892 -1.81 -21.31 -18.43
C LYS A 892 -1.23 -22.16 -17.30
N CYS A 893 -1.82 -22.21 -16.11
CA CYS A 893 -1.65 -23.38 -15.24
C CYS A 893 -2.90 -23.56 -14.38
N SER A 894 -3.63 -24.66 -14.56
CA SER A 894 -4.63 -25.11 -13.56
C SER A 894 -4.02 -25.26 -12.17
N ALA A 895 -2.68 -25.40 -12.09
CA ALA A 895 -1.92 -25.36 -10.86
C ALA A 895 -1.82 -23.99 -10.18
N CYS A 896 -2.09 -22.86 -10.86
CA CYS A 896 -1.88 -21.51 -10.31
C CYS A 896 -3.04 -21.02 -9.46
N CYS A 897 -4.28 -21.20 -9.92
CA CYS A 897 -5.47 -20.74 -9.20
C CYS A 897 -6.30 -21.90 -8.60
N GLY A 898 -6.17 -23.14 -9.10
CA GLY A 898 -6.88 -24.31 -8.55
C GLY A 898 -8.02 -24.79 -9.47
N ASN A 899 -8.83 -25.73 -8.98
CA ASN A 899 -10.10 -26.08 -9.61
C ASN A 899 -11.21 -25.83 -8.59
N HIS A 900 -12.30 -25.18 -9.02
CA HIS A 900 -13.37 -24.72 -8.15
C HIS A 900 -14.74 -25.15 -8.66
N ALA A 901 -15.80 -24.78 -7.92
CA ALA A 901 -17.19 -25.15 -8.16
C ALA A 901 -17.74 -24.66 -9.50
N SER A 902 -17.32 -23.48 -9.95
CA SER A 902 -17.74 -22.89 -11.22
C SER A 902 -16.53 -22.66 -12.14
N PRO A 903 -16.75 -22.55 -13.46
CA PRO A 903 -15.74 -22.06 -14.38
C PRO A 903 -15.24 -20.67 -13.95
N TYR A 904 -13.96 -20.37 -14.18
CA TYR A 904 -13.41 -19.06 -13.91
C TYR A 904 -14.19 -17.97 -14.65
N PHE A 905 -14.41 -16.84 -13.97
CA PHE A 905 -15.04 -15.68 -14.56
C PHE A 905 -14.25 -15.19 -15.79
N ASP A 906 -14.93 -15.03 -16.92
CA ASP A 906 -14.35 -14.47 -18.13
C ASP A 906 -14.81 -13.03 -18.31
N PRO A 907 -13.97 -12.03 -17.96
CA PRO A 907 -14.35 -10.64 -18.15
C PRO A 907 -14.63 -10.33 -19.62
N GLU A 908 -13.89 -10.94 -20.56
CA GLU A 908 -14.02 -10.66 -22.00
C GLU A 908 -15.37 -11.13 -22.59
N VAL A 909 -16.08 -12.03 -21.91
CA VAL A 909 -17.43 -12.49 -22.32
C VAL A 909 -18.52 -11.54 -21.84
N SER A 910 -18.26 -10.78 -20.77
CA SER A 910 -19.22 -9.84 -20.22
C SER A 910 -19.20 -8.52 -20.99
N THR A 911 -20.35 -8.03 -21.46
CA THR A 911 -20.46 -6.72 -22.12
C THR A 911 -20.43 -5.55 -21.13
N THR A 912 -20.55 -5.83 -19.83
CA THR A 912 -20.60 -4.83 -18.75
C THR A 912 -19.30 -4.73 -17.94
N HIS A 913 -18.29 -5.54 -18.27
CA HIS A 913 -17.01 -5.52 -17.55
C HIS A 913 -16.21 -4.24 -17.80
N ARG A 914 -15.47 -3.80 -16.79
CA ARG A 914 -14.53 -2.70 -16.88
C ARG A 914 -13.31 -2.97 -16.00
N VAL A 915 -12.13 -2.99 -16.61
CA VAL A 915 -10.88 -3.14 -15.86
C VAL A 915 -10.42 -1.78 -15.33
N SER A 916 -10.17 -1.69 -14.02
CA SER A 916 -9.76 -0.44 -13.38
C SER A 916 -8.30 -0.10 -13.69
N LYS A 917 -8.09 1.13 -14.19
CA LYS A 917 -6.77 1.68 -14.51
C LYS A 917 -6.27 2.62 -13.43
N CYS A 918 -4.95 2.78 -13.40
CA CYS A 918 -4.28 3.69 -12.49
C CYS A 918 -4.76 5.14 -12.62
N GLY A 919 -5.01 5.78 -11.48
CA GLY A 919 -5.70 7.08 -11.37
C GLY A 919 -7.23 6.97 -11.24
N SER A 920 -7.79 5.76 -11.34
CA SER A 920 -9.24 5.50 -11.21
C SER A 920 -9.56 4.20 -10.46
N CYS A 921 -8.72 3.82 -9.50
CA CYS A 921 -9.00 2.65 -8.64
C CYS A 921 -10.21 2.94 -7.76
N LEU A 922 -11.21 2.05 -7.80
CA LEU A 922 -12.49 2.17 -7.09
C LEU A 922 -12.43 1.53 -5.70
N LEU A 923 -11.55 0.54 -5.49
CA LEU A 923 -11.33 -0.08 -4.19
C LEU A 923 -10.30 0.70 -3.35
N GLU A 924 -10.64 1.95 -2.99
CA GLU A 924 -9.77 2.81 -2.18
C GLU A 924 -9.31 2.12 -0.88
N GLY A 925 -8.01 2.20 -0.58
CA GLY A 925 -7.41 1.58 0.61
C GLY A 925 -7.22 0.06 0.55
N ILE A 926 -7.69 -0.60 -0.52
CA ILE A 926 -7.47 -2.04 -0.78
C ILE A 926 -6.57 -2.21 -2.00
N SER A 927 -6.88 -1.52 -3.10
CA SER A 927 -6.11 -1.58 -4.34
C SER A 927 -5.08 -0.48 -4.46
N SER A 928 -4.00 -0.80 -5.15
CA SER A 928 -2.88 0.09 -5.37
C SER A 928 -2.33 -0.06 -6.78
N CYS A 929 -1.73 1.02 -7.27
CA CYS A 929 -1.07 1.03 -8.56
C CYS A 929 0.39 0.65 -8.42
N SER A 930 0.79 -0.35 -9.22
CA SER A 930 2.20 -0.69 -9.37
C SER A 930 2.88 0.33 -10.29
N LEU A 931 4.13 0.69 -9.99
CA LEU A 931 4.96 1.52 -10.86
C LEU A 931 5.20 0.90 -12.24
N PHE A 932 4.93 -0.41 -12.40
CA PHE A 932 5.22 -1.19 -13.60
C PHE A 932 3.96 -1.67 -14.34
N SER A 933 2.76 -1.27 -13.89
CA SER A 933 1.49 -1.69 -14.48
C SER A 933 0.47 -0.56 -14.39
N ASP A 934 -0.24 -0.29 -15.49
CA ASP A 934 -1.34 0.68 -15.53
C ASP A 934 -2.64 0.16 -14.89
N LEU A 935 -2.62 -1.02 -14.26
CA LEU A 935 -3.78 -1.66 -13.66
C LEU A 935 -3.77 -1.54 -12.13
N CYS A 936 -4.95 -1.34 -11.55
CA CYS A 936 -5.14 -1.40 -10.11
C CYS A 936 -5.04 -2.85 -9.63
N THR A 937 -4.12 -3.13 -8.71
CA THR A 937 -3.84 -4.48 -8.21
C THR A 937 -3.83 -4.54 -6.69
N PHE A 938 -4.21 -5.69 -6.13
CA PHE A 938 -4.17 -5.94 -4.71
C PHE A 938 -3.95 -7.42 -4.41
N SER A 939 -3.62 -7.71 -3.16
CA SER A 939 -3.40 -9.08 -2.71
C SER A 939 -3.83 -9.24 -1.28
N GLN A 940 -4.35 -10.42 -0.93
CA GLN A 940 -4.70 -10.78 0.43
C GLN A 940 -3.87 -11.99 0.88
N LYS A 941 -3.44 -11.96 2.14
CA LYS A 941 -2.83 -13.11 2.84
C LYS A 941 -3.71 -13.46 4.06
N TYR A 942 -3.84 -14.75 4.34
CA TYR A 942 -4.64 -15.29 5.45
C TYR A 942 -3.74 -15.91 6.52
N THR A 943 -4.25 -16.05 7.74
CA THR A 943 -3.53 -16.59 8.90
C THR A 943 -3.05 -18.02 8.69
N GLU A 944 -3.79 -18.82 7.90
CA GLU A 944 -3.41 -20.17 7.48
C GLU A 944 -2.25 -20.23 6.46
N GLY A 945 -1.74 -19.08 6.01
CA GLY A 945 -0.62 -18.97 5.06
C GLY A 945 -1.05 -18.94 3.58
N SER A 946 -2.33 -19.11 3.30
CA SER A 946 -2.88 -18.92 1.96
C SER A 946 -2.83 -17.47 1.51
N SER A 947 -2.75 -17.24 0.21
CA SER A 947 -2.75 -15.89 -0.35
C SER A 947 -3.18 -15.87 -1.80
N TRP A 948 -3.65 -14.71 -2.25
CA TRP A 948 -3.96 -14.48 -3.66
C TRP A 948 -3.60 -13.05 -4.08
N THR A 949 -3.41 -12.85 -5.38
CA THR A 949 -3.21 -11.55 -6.02
C THR A 949 -4.29 -11.36 -7.07
N ALA A 950 -4.84 -10.15 -7.17
CA ALA A 950 -5.93 -9.82 -8.05
C ALA A 950 -5.72 -8.47 -8.75
N THR A 951 -6.34 -8.35 -9.92
CA THR A 951 -6.56 -7.08 -10.62
C THR A 951 -7.99 -6.62 -10.33
N GLU A 952 -8.16 -5.33 -10.09
CA GLU A 952 -9.48 -4.76 -9.85
C GLU A 952 -10.30 -4.68 -11.15
N VAL A 953 -11.53 -5.20 -11.08
CA VAL A 953 -12.52 -5.20 -12.16
C VAL A 953 -13.86 -4.76 -11.60
N GLU A 954 -14.56 -3.90 -12.32
CA GLU A 954 -15.93 -3.52 -12.09
C GLU A 954 -16.83 -4.27 -13.07
N ASP A 955 -17.90 -4.90 -12.58
CA ASP A 955 -18.94 -5.49 -13.42
C ASP A 955 -20.28 -5.51 -12.65
N VAL A 956 -21.37 -5.85 -13.34
CA VAL A 956 -22.68 -6.02 -12.72
C VAL A 956 -22.69 -7.32 -11.91
N VAL A 957 -23.04 -7.20 -10.63
CA VAL A 957 -23.16 -8.31 -9.69
C VAL A 957 -24.61 -8.50 -9.30
N TRP A 958 -25.06 -9.76 -9.35
CA TRP A 958 -26.40 -10.21 -9.01
C TRP A 958 -26.34 -11.18 -7.83
N LEU A 959 -27.17 -10.92 -6.83
CA LEU A 959 -27.37 -11.78 -5.67
C LEU A 959 -28.44 -12.84 -6.01
N GLY A 960 -28.06 -14.12 -6.09
CA GLY A 960 -28.94 -15.18 -6.57
C GLY A 960 -30.02 -15.61 -5.56
N THR A 961 -31.20 -15.97 -6.06
CA THR A 961 -32.17 -16.89 -5.41
C THR A 961 -32.69 -17.88 -6.47
N PRO A 962 -33.29 -19.02 -6.05
CA PRO A 962 -32.81 -20.40 -6.20
C PRO A 962 -32.71 -20.95 -7.65
N ASP A 963 -32.07 -22.11 -7.80
CA ASP A 963 -31.65 -22.89 -9.00
C ASP A 963 -32.65 -23.13 -10.17
N VAL A 964 -33.69 -22.32 -10.38
CA VAL A 964 -34.56 -22.38 -11.56
C VAL A 964 -34.71 -20.99 -12.14
N VAL A 965 -33.85 -20.66 -13.09
CA VAL A 965 -34.05 -19.52 -13.97
C VAL A 965 -34.10 -20.05 -15.40
N GLU A 966 -35.28 -20.49 -15.83
CA GLU A 966 -35.56 -20.82 -17.24
C GLU A 966 -35.56 -19.59 -18.15
N SER A 967 -35.44 -18.37 -17.61
CA SER A 967 -35.15 -17.15 -18.36
C SER A 967 -34.47 -16.12 -17.45
N LEU A 968 -33.15 -15.96 -17.59
CA LEU A 968 -32.37 -14.96 -16.85
C LEU A 968 -32.86 -13.53 -17.10
N GLU A 969 -33.71 -13.31 -18.10
CA GLU A 969 -34.25 -12.00 -18.49
C GLU A 969 -35.40 -11.50 -17.60
N ASP A 970 -36.22 -12.39 -17.01
CA ASP A 970 -37.43 -11.98 -16.26
C ASP A 970 -37.13 -11.49 -14.82
N HIS A 971 -36.00 -11.90 -14.24
CA HIS A 971 -35.59 -11.54 -12.86
C HIS A 971 -34.47 -10.49 -12.82
N MET A 972 -34.05 -9.95 -13.97
CA MET A 972 -33.04 -8.88 -14.08
C MET A 972 -33.48 -7.52 -13.50
N GLY A 973 -34.68 -7.43 -12.92
CA GLY A 973 -35.29 -6.18 -12.49
C GLY A 973 -34.94 -5.68 -11.08
N THR A 974 -34.42 -6.49 -10.15
CA THR A 974 -34.51 -6.14 -8.71
C THR A 974 -33.24 -6.18 -7.86
N LEU A 975 -32.12 -6.81 -8.27
CA LEU A 975 -30.90 -6.84 -7.43
C LEU A 975 -29.55 -6.90 -8.18
N ALA A 976 -29.44 -6.15 -9.28
CA ALA A 976 -28.15 -5.87 -9.92
C ALA A 976 -27.54 -4.58 -9.42
N ILE A 977 -26.25 -4.60 -9.10
CA ILE A 977 -25.46 -3.39 -8.93
C ILE A 977 -24.12 -3.48 -9.66
N PRO A 978 -23.64 -2.38 -10.28
CA PRO A 978 -22.24 -2.29 -10.65
C PRO A 978 -21.40 -2.33 -9.38
N TYR A 979 -20.44 -3.26 -9.34
CA TYR A 979 -19.63 -3.47 -8.15
C TYR A 979 -18.21 -3.85 -8.52
N SER A 980 -17.25 -3.32 -7.76
CA SER A 980 -15.82 -3.54 -7.97
C SER A 980 -15.32 -4.71 -7.13
N PHE A 981 -14.56 -5.60 -7.75
CA PHE A 981 -14.03 -6.81 -7.14
C PHE A 981 -12.66 -7.20 -7.70
N GLY A 982 -12.04 -8.20 -7.09
CA GLY A 982 -10.74 -8.72 -7.50
C GLY A 982 -10.84 -9.88 -8.46
N CYS A 983 -10.41 -9.70 -9.70
CA CYS A 983 -10.08 -10.80 -10.60
C CYS A 983 -8.73 -11.42 -10.17
N GLN A 984 -8.76 -12.57 -9.49
CA GLN A 984 -7.55 -13.23 -9.04
C GLN A 984 -6.73 -13.70 -10.24
N THR A 985 -5.46 -13.29 -10.26
CA THR A 985 -4.45 -13.68 -11.25
C THR A 985 -3.53 -14.79 -10.76
N SER A 986 -3.48 -15.01 -9.44
CA SER A 986 -2.69 -16.06 -8.79
C SER A 986 -3.24 -16.36 -7.41
N SER A 987 -3.29 -17.64 -7.03
CA SER A 987 -3.70 -18.09 -5.69
C SER A 987 -2.69 -19.10 -5.14
N LYS A 988 -2.57 -19.20 -3.81
CA LYS A 988 -1.61 -20.06 -3.09
C LYS A 988 -2.28 -20.64 -1.84
N GLY A 989 -1.76 -21.75 -1.35
CA GLY A 989 -2.28 -22.42 -0.16
C GLY A 989 -3.59 -23.16 -0.43
N LEU A 990 -4.52 -23.12 0.54
CA LEU A 990 -5.80 -23.81 0.48
C LEU A 990 -6.69 -23.33 -0.66
N PHE A 991 -6.54 -22.08 -1.11
CA PHE A 991 -7.29 -21.52 -2.24
C PHE A 991 -7.09 -22.30 -3.54
N ARG A 992 -6.02 -23.08 -3.71
CA ARG A 992 -5.88 -23.93 -4.91
C ARG A 992 -6.72 -25.22 -4.86
N LYS A 993 -7.13 -25.62 -3.67
CA LYS A 993 -7.78 -26.91 -3.38
C LYS A 993 -9.20 -26.73 -2.86
N GLN A 994 -9.60 -25.51 -2.53
CA GLN A 994 -10.92 -25.21 -2.00
C GLN A 994 -12.00 -25.41 -3.07
N TYR A 995 -13.19 -25.78 -2.62
CA TYR A 995 -14.36 -25.91 -3.48
C TYR A 995 -14.85 -24.55 -4.02
N ALA A 996 -14.90 -23.52 -3.17
CA ALA A 996 -15.39 -22.21 -3.55
C ALA A 996 -14.53 -21.53 -4.62
N ASP A 997 -15.16 -20.78 -5.51
CA ASP A 997 -14.47 -19.99 -6.52
C ASP A 997 -13.68 -18.86 -5.84
N GLY A 998 -14.18 -18.28 -4.76
CA GLY A 998 -13.45 -17.23 -4.04
C GLY A 998 -14.16 -16.82 -2.76
N ILE A 999 -14.00 -15.55 -2.39
CA ILE A 999 -14.55 -14.98 -1.15
C ILE A 999 -15.44 -13.79 -1.48
N LEU A 1000 -16.54 -13.68 -0.74
CA LEU A 1000 -17.36 -12.49 -0.59
C LEU A 1000 -17.02 -11.85 0.77
N GLY A 1001 -16.17 -10.82 0.75
CA GLY A 1001 -15.78 -10.08 1.95
C GLY A 1001 -16.92 -9.20 2.47
N LEU A 1002 -17.32 -9.41 3.73
CA LEU A 1002 -18.43 -8.73 4.42
C LEU A 1002 -17.98 -7.93 5.64
N SER A 1003 -16.67 -7.76 5.86
CA SER A 1003 -16.14 -6.95 6.96
C SER A 1003 -16.59 -5.47 6.91
N ILE A 1004 -16.36 -4.72 7.98
CA ILE A 1004 -16.76 -3.31 8.09
C ILE A 1004 -15.82 -2.46 7.21
N HIS A 1005 -16.19 -2.28 5.94
CA HIS A 1005 -15.44 -1.50 4.97
C HIS A 1005 -16.35 -0.80 3.96
N ASP A 1006 -15.95 0.38 3.47
CA ASP A 1006 -16.73 1.16 2.51
C ASP A 1006 -16.93 0.46 1.16
N SER A 1007 -16.02 -0.46 0.82
CA SER A 1007 -16.12 -1.29 -0.38
C SER A 1007 -17.03 -2.52 -0.21
N SER A 1008 -17.66 -2.74 0.95
CA SER A 1008 -18.51 -3.91 1.18
C SER A 1008 -19.73 -3.91 0.25
N LEU A 1009 -20.09 -5.07 -0.28
CA LEU A 1009 -21.27 -5.23 -1.15
C LEU A 1009 -22.55 -4.77 -0.44
N ILE A 1010 -22.66 -5.03 0.87
CA ILE A 1010 -23.81 -4.61 1.70
C ILE A 1010 -23.94 -3.09 1.71
N ARG A 1011 -22.80 -2.39 1.86
CA ARG A 1011 -22.75 -0.92 1.83
C ARG A 1011 -23.20 -0.38 0.48
N ALA A 1012 -22.76 -0.99 -0.61
CA ALA A 1012 -23.13 -0.61 -1.96
C ALA A 1012 -24.65 -0.78 -2.21
N LEU A 1013 -25.23 -1.91 -1.80
CA LEU A 1013 -26.68 -2.15 -1.91
C LEU A 1013 -27.50 -1.14 -1.10
N TYR A 1014 -27.02 -0.76 0.09
CA TYR A 1014 -27.69 0.25 0.92
C TYR A 1014 -27.60 1.65 0.29
N LEU A 1015 -26.45 2.02 -0.28
CA LEU A 1015 -26.28 3.31 -0.98
C LEU A 1015 -27.18 3.42 -2.22
N GLU A 1016 -27.40 2.31 -2.92
CA GLU A 1016 -28.34 2.23 -4.04
C GLU A 1016 -29.81 2.14 -3.61
N GLY A 1017 -30.09 2.03 -2.31
CA GLY A 1017 -31.45 1.95 -1.77
C GLY A 1017 -32.15 0.61 -2.03
N LEU A 1018 -31.41 -0.44 -2.38
CA LEU A 1018 -31.93 -1.79 -2.61
C LEU A 1018 -32.23 -2.54 -1.31
N ILE A 1019 -31.52 -2.18 -0.24
CA ILE A 1019 -31.76 -2.68 1.11
C ILE A 1019 -32.08 -1.52 2.05
N PRO A 1020 -33.00 -1.71 3.01
CA PRO A 1020 -33.49 -0.63 3.88
C PRO A 1020 -32.46 -0.14 4.92
N ARG A 1021 -31.43 -0.95 5.19
CA ARG A 1021 -30.44 -0.68 6.24
C ARG A 1021 -29.08 -1.21 5.82
N ASN A 1022 -28.00 -0.56 6.24
CA ASN A 1022 -26.64 -1.11 6.09
C ASN A 1022 -26.41 -2.20 7.15
N ALA A 1023 -27.07 -3.34 6.95
CA ALA A 1023 -27.07 -4.47 7.84
C ALA A 1023 -27.32 -5.76 7.05
N PHE A 1024 -26.90 -6.90 7.60
CA PHE A 1024 -27.24 -8.23 7.10
C PHE A 1024 -27.29 -9.22 8.26
N SER A 1025 -27.90 -10.39 8.04
CA SER A 1025 -27.89 -11.47 9.03
C SER A 1025 -27.44 -12.80 8.45
N LEU A 1026 -26.79 -13.60 9.29
CA LEU A 1026 -26.35 -14.96 8.96
C LEU A 1026 -27.05 -15.96 9.88
N CYS A 1027 -27.66 -16.97 9.28
CA CYS A 1027 -28.28 -18.09 10.01
C CYS A 1027 -27.75 -19.40 9.43
N PHE A 1028 -26.78 -20.00 10.12
CA PHE A 1028 -26.08 -21.19 9.62
C PHE A 1028 -26.71 -22.50 10.12
N THR A 1029 -26.62 -23.52 9.27
CA THR A 1029 -26.91 -24.93 9.57
C THR A 1029 -25.77 -25.82 9.07
N HIS A 1030 -25.74 -27.08 9.49
CA HIS A 1030 -24.78 -28.07 9.01
C HIS A 1030 -24.93 -28.47 7.54
N VAL A 1031 -26.02 -28.06 6.88
CA VAL A 1031 -26.31 -28.40 5.47
C VAL A 1031 -26.41 -27.16 4.57
N GLY A 1032 -26.26 -25.96 5.13
CA GLY A 1032 -26.42 -24.69 4.41
C GLY A 1032 -26.82 -23.57 5.36
N GLY A 1033 -27.75 -22.73 4.96
CA GLY A 1033 -28.29 -21.67 5.81
C GLY A 1033 -28.87 -20.53 4.99
N HIS A 1034 -28.91 -19.34 5.58
CA HIS A 1034 -29.45 -18.15 4.95
C HIS A 1034 -28.59 -16.91 5.23
N LEU A 1035 -28.43 -16.07 4.20
CA LEU A 1035 -27.94 -14.71 4.29
C LEU A 1035 -29.12 -13.76 4.04
N SER A 1036 -29.46 -12.94 5.02
CA SER A 1036 -30.53 -11.95 4.91
C SER A 1036 -29.95 -10.56 4.74
N LEU A 1037 -30.46 -9.76 3.82
CA LEU A 1037 -29.92 -8.44 3.52
C LEU A 1037 -30.86 -7.33 4.02
N GLY A 1038 -30.28 -6.29 4.60
CA GLY A 1038 -31.00 -5.11 5.08
C GLY A 1038 -31.62 -5.26 6.46
N GLY A 1039 -31.44 -6.39 7.15
CA GLY A 1039 -32.14 -6.65 8.40
C GLY A 1039 -31.94 -8.05 8.94
N SER A 1040 -32.75 -8.39 9.94
CA SER A 1040 -32.83 -9.74 10.51
C SER A 1040 -33.65 -10.68 9.61
N LEU A 1041 -33.65 -11.99 9.90
CA LEU A 1041 -34.49 -12.92 9.15
C LEU A 1041 -35.98 -12.50 9.13
N PRO A 1042 -36.72 -12.74 8.03
CA PRO A 1042 -38.16 -12.54 7.98
C PRO A 1042 -38.92 -13.54 8.86
N VAL A 1043 -39.67 -13.07 9.86
CA VAL A 1043 -40.32 -13.92 10.86
C VAL A 1043 -41.84 -13.78 10.85
N PRO A 1044 -42.56 -14.91 10.96
CA PRO A 1044 -43.53 -15.00 12.05
C PRO A 1044 -43.29 -16.13 13.09
N THR A 1045 -42.38 -17.10 12.88
CA THR A 1045 -42.24 -18.28 13.79
C THR A 1045 -40.82 -18.82 14.05
N GLN A 1046 -39.73 -18.12 13.68
CA GLN A 1046 -38.38 -18.72 13.69
C GLN A 1046 -37.52 -18.43 14.92
N TYR A 1047 -37.80 -17.36 15.68
CA TYR A 1047 -37.03 -17.05 16.90
C TYR A 1047 -37.52 -17.88 18.08
N MET A 1048 -36.60 -18.64 18.68
CA MET A 1048 -36.86 -19.39 19.92
C MET A 1048 -36.65 -18.52 21.19
N GLY A 1049 -36.12 -17.30 21.02
CA GLY A 1049 -35.97 -16.27 22.05
C GLY A 1049 -35.89 -14.87 21.43
N GLY A 1050 -36.09 -13.82 22.23
CA GLY A 1050 -35.99 -12.44 21.73
C GLY A 1050 -34.59 -12.07 21.25
N MET A 1051 -34.50 -11.19 20.24
CA MET A 1051 -33.23 -10.65 19.75
C MET A 1051 -32.56 -9.78 20.82
N THR A 1052 -31.30 -10.08 21.12
CA THR A 1052 -30.45 -9.28 22.01
C THR A 1052 -29.35 -8.61 21.21
N THR A 1053 -28.83 -7.47 21.66
CA THR A 1053 -27.84 -6.70 20.90
C THR A 1053 -26.63 -6.33 21.74
N THR A 1054 -25.43 -6.54 21.23
CA THR A 1054 -24.17 -6.08 21.85
C THR A 1054 -23.49 -5.04 20.95
N PRO A 1055 -22.91 -3.96 21.51
CA PRO A 1055 -22.18 -2.97 20.72
C PRO A 1055 -20.93 -3.57 20.07
N ILE A 1056 -20.60 -3.04 18.89
CA ILE A 1056 -19.30 -3.25 18.26
C ILE A 1056 -18.27 -2.41 19.04
N THR A 1057 -17.09 -2.96 19.34
CA THR A 1057 -16.12 -2.34 20.26
C THR A 1057 -14.95 -1.65 19.57
N HIS A 1058 -14.68 -1.98 18.30
CA HIS A 1058 -13.49 -1.51 17.58
C HIS A 1058 -13.78 -1.14 16.14
N GLU A 1059 -13.27 0.02 15.69
CA GLU A 1059 -13.35 0.48 14.29
C GLU A 1059 -12.14 0.02 13.45
N HIS A 1060 -11.67 -1.21 13.64
CA HIS A 1060 -10.55 -1.78 12.88
C HIS A 1060 -10.99 -2.60 11.65
N GLY A 1061 -12.25 -2.45 11.25
CA GLY A 1061 -12.84 -3.15 10.12
C GLY A 1061 -13.42 -4.54 10.45
N TYR A 1062 -13.33 -5.01 11.70
CA TYR A 1062 -13.87 -6.30 12.14
C TYR A 1062 -15.14 -6.14 12.98
N TYR A 1063 -15.98 -7.17 13.00
CA TYR A 1063 -17.12 -7.27 13.92
C TYR A 1063 -16.69 -7.73 15.31
N SER A 1064 -15.97 -6.86 16.00
CA SER A 1064 -15.45 -7.11 17.36
C SER A 1064 -16.49 -6.73 18.41
N VAL A 1065 -16.66 -7.59 19.43
CA VAL A 1065 -17.53 -7.36 20.59
C VAL A 1065 -16.77 -7.57 21.90
N GLU A 1066 -17.33 -7.08 23.01
CA GLU A 1066 -16.78 -7.30 24.36
C GLU A 1066 -17.39 -8.56 24.98
N VAL A 1067 -16.54 -9.52 25.34
CA VAL A 1067 -16.91 -10.66 26.16
C VAL A 1067 -16.93 -10.24 27.62
N VAL A 1068 -18.02 -10.53 28.33
CA VAL A 1068 -18.18 -10.25 29.76
C VAL A 1068 -18.16 -11.53 30.62
N SER A 1069 -18.48 -12.68 30.03
CA SER A 1069 -18.44 -13.97 30.73
C SER A 1069 -18.30 -15.17 29.80
N LEU A 1070 -17.79 -16.28 30.34
CA LEU A 1070 -17.79 -17.60 29.73
C LEU A 1070 -18.36 -18.62 30.71
N SER A 1071 -19.30 -19.44 30.25
CA SER A 1071 -19.98 -20.47 31.04
C SER A 1071 -19.85 -21.84 30.40
N ILE A 1072 -19.74 -22.88 31.23
CA ILE A 1072 -19.76 -24.29 30.83
C ILE A 1072 -21.03 -24.90 31.45
N GLY A 1073 -21.97 -25.32 30.61
CA GLY A 1073 -23.35 -25.60 31.05
C GLY A 1073 -23.97 -24.35 31.66
N GLU A 1074 -24.56 -24.48 32.87
CA GLU A 1074 -25.17 -23.38 33.61
C GLU A 1074 -24.17 -22.63 34.51
N LYS A 1075 -22.92 -23.09 34.59
CA LYS A 1075 -21.93 -22.54 35.52
C LYS A 1075 -21.06 -21.50 34.80
N ILE A 1076 -21.08 -20.27 35.30
CA ILE A 1076 -20.12 -19.23 34.91
C ILE A 1076 -18.73 -19.64 35.42
N ILE A 1077 -17.78 -19.80 34.51
CA ILE A 1077 -16.40 -20.19 34.82
C ILE A 1077 -15.41 -19.02 34.70
N ILE A 1078 -15.74 -18.02 33.88
CA ILE A 1078 -14.99 -16.78 33.73
C ILE A 1078 -15.98 -15.63 33.76
N SER A 1079 -15.70 -14.65 34.59
CA SER A 1079 -16.37 -13.35 34.65
C SER A 1079 -15.40 -12.33 35.22
N LYS A 1080 -15.78 -11.06 35.20
CA LYS A 1080 -15.00 -9.99 35.82
C LYS A 1080 -14.70 -10.23 37.31
N ASP A 1081 -15.61 -10.90 38.03
CA ASP A 1081 -15.46 -11.19 39.47
C ASP A 1081 -14.63 -12.46 39.74
N LEU A 1082 -14.57 -13.39 38.79
CA LEU A 1082 -13.87 -14.68 38.92
C LEU A 1082 -12.43 -14.62 38.38
N TYR A 1083 -12.27 -14.13 37.15
CA TYR A 1083 -11.01 -14.11 36.41
C TYR A 1083 -10.95 -12.92 35.45
N SER A 1084 -10.66 -11.72 35.97
CA SER A 1084 -10.51 -10.50 35.15
C SER A 1084 -9.43 -10.65 34.08
N ASP A 1085 -8.28 -11.23 34.42
CA ASP A 1085 -7.12 -11.29 33.51
C ASP A 1085 -7.39 -12.22 32.31
N LEU A 1086 -8.15 -13.31 32.51
CA LEU A 1086 -8.54 -14.21 31.42
C LEU A 1086 -9.60 -13.56 30.51
N LEU A 1087 -10.48 -12.74 31.09
CA LEU A 1087 -11.44 -11.96 30.33
C LEU A 1087 -10.74 -10.86 29.50
N ASP A 1088 -9.73 -10.22 30.07
CA ASP A 1088 -8.87 -9.27 29.37
C ASP A 1088 -8.13 -9.95 28.21
N ASP A 1089 -7.60 -11.16 28.41
CA ASP A 1089 -6.99 -11.95 27.33
C ASP A 1089 -7.98 -12.23 26.18
N MET A 1090 -9.23 -12.63 26.50
CA MET A 1090 -10.28 -12.86 25.50
C MET A 1090 -10.64 -11.60 24.69
N ASN A 1091 -10.56 -10.43 25.32
CA ASN A 1091 -10.89 -9.12 24.73
C ASN A 1091 -9.67 -8.36 24.19
N SER A 1092 -8.46 -8.90 24.32
CA SER A 1092 -7.23 -8.26 23.86
C SER A 1092 -7.01 -8.46 22.36
N GLY A 1093 -6.00 -7.78 21.80
CA GLY A 1093 -5.68 -7.88 20.37
C GLY A 1093 -6.76 -7.24 19.49
N LYS A 1094 -7.45 -8.05 18.68
CA LYS A 1094 -8.60 -7.62 17.84
C LYS A 1094 -9.94 -7.67 18.59
N GLY A 1095 -9.93 -8.03 19.87
CA GLY A 1095 -11.15 -8.32 20.64
C GLY A 1095 -11.71 -9.71 20.35
N CYS A 1096 -12.99 -9.92 20.66
CA CYS A 1096 -13.73 -11.10 20.24
C CYS A 1096 -14.42 -10.85 18.89
N ILE A 1097 -13.94 -11.49 17.82
CA ILE A 1097 -14.44 -11.26 16.46
C ILE A 1097 -15.44 -12.34 16.03
N PHE A 1098 -16.50 -11.93 15.33
CA PHE A 1098 -17.36 -12.84 14.57
C PHE A 1098 -16.82 -13.04 13.15
N ASP A 1099 -16.28 -14.22 12.89
CA ASP A 1099 -15.63 -14.55 11.61
C ASP A 1099 -16.28 -15.78 10.96
N SER A 1100 -17.17 -15.53 10.01
CA SER A 1100 -17.84 -16.58 9.23
C SER A 1100 -16.93 -17.25 8.20
N GLY A 1101 -15.80 -16.62 7.86
CA GLY A 1101 -14.81 -17.15 6.93
C GLY A 1101 -13.96 -18.27 7.51
N THR A 1102 -13.99 -18.46 8.84
CA THR A 1102 -13.33 -19.57 9.53
C THR A 1102 -14.33 -20.58 10.07
N THR A 1103 -14.04 -21.88 9.90
CA THR A 1103 -14.91 -22.96 10.36
C THR A 1103 -14.93 -23.07 11.88
N ASP A 1104 -13.74 -22.94 12.50
CA ASP A 1104 -13.49 -23.31 13.89
C ASP A 1104 -13.45 -22.07 14.79
N SER A 1105 -13.68 -22.26 16.10
CA SER A 1105 -13.62 -21.17 17.09
C SER A 1105 -12.33 -21.24 17.88
N PHE A 1106 -11.66 -20.10 18.04
CA PHE A 1106 -10.35 -19.98 18.65
C PHE A 1106 -10.38 -19.07 19.87
N PHE A 1107 -9.83 -19.56 20.96
CA PHE A 1107 -9.79 -18.90 22.27
C PHE A 1107 -8.34 -18.82 22.77
N PRO A 1108 -8.03 -17.86 23.65
CA PRO A 1108 -6.68 -17.71 24.18
C PRO A 1108 -6.18 -18.97 24.89
N SER A 1109 -4.91 -19.29 24.71
CA SER A 1109 -4.25 -20.43 25.35
C SER A 1109 -4.19 -20.33 26.88
N SER A 1110 -4.35 -19.13 27.45
CA SER A 1110 -4.47 -18.92 28.91
C SER A 1110 -5.74 -19.55 29.50
N LEU A 1111 -6.80 -19.73 28.70
CA LEU A 1111 -8.05 -20.37 29.13
C LEU A 1111 -7.93 -21.90 29.21
N ARG A 1112 -6.88 -22.49 28.61
CA ARG A 1112 -6.75 -23.94 28.41
C ARG A 1112 -6.97 -24.75 29.68
N LYS A 1113 -6.41 -24.31 30.80
CA LYS A 1113 -6.56 -24.98 32.09
C LYS A 1113 -7.97 -24.82 32.67
N VAL A 1114 -8.48 -23.59 32.75
CA VAL A 1114 -9.78 -23.30 33.39
C VAL A 1114 -10.93 -23.95 32.62
N VAL A 1115 -10.91 -23.86 31.28
CA VAL A 1115 -11.90 -24.50 30.41
C VAL A 1115 -11.75 -26.03 30.48
N GLY A 1116 -10.52 -26.55 30.41
CA GLY A 1116 -10.27 -27.99 30.52
C GLY A 1116 -10.79 -28.60 31.83
N ASP A 1117 -10.45 -27.99 32.97
CA ASP A 1117 -10.91 -28.42 34.30
C ASP A 1117 -12.43 -28.37 34.42
N ALA A 1118 -13.07 -27.32 33.90
CA ALA A 1118 -14.52 -27.18 33.92
C ALA A 1118 -15.23 -28.24 33.04
N VAL A 1119 -14.69 -28.50 31.84
CA VAL A 1119 -15.24 -29.52 30.92
C VAL A 1119 -15.06 -30.92 31.49
N MET A 1120 -13.90 -31.22 32.08
CA MET A 1120 -13.67 -32.50 32.77
C MET A 1120 -14.64 -32.67 33.94
N ALA A 1121 -14.84 -31.64 34.75
CA ALA A 1121 -15.79 -31.69 35.87
C ALA A 1121 -17.23 -31.90 35.40
N TYR A 1122 -17.65 -31.21 34.34
CA TYR A 1122 -19.01 -31.33 33.78
C TYR A 1122 -19.25 -32.70 33.15
N SER A 1123 -18.31 -33.16 32.33
CA SER A 1123 -18.45 -34.40 31.55
C SER A 1123 -18.10 -35.68 32.32
N SER A 1124 -17.81 -35.58 33.63
CA SER A 1124 -17.32 -36.70 34.46
C SER A 1124 -16.04 -37.34 33.89
N SER A 1125 -15.06 -36.50 33.55
CA SER A 1125 -13.75 -36.87 32.97
C SER A 1125 -13.83 -37.62 31.64
N LEU A 1126 -14.92 -37.47 30.90
CA LEU A 1126 -15.09 -38.07 29.57
C LEU A 1126 -14.14 -37.44 28.54
N THR A 1127 -13.93 -36.14 28.61
CA THR A 1127 -13.09 -35.40 27.67
C THR A 1127 -12.36 -34.25 28.36
N ASP A 1128 -11.18 -33.91 27.84
CA ASP A 1128 -10.38 -32.80 28.31
C ASP A 1128 -9.97 -31.89 27.14
N PHE A 1129 -10.52 -30.68 27.13
CA PHE A 1129 -10.23 -29.67 26.10
C PHE A 1129 -8.84 -29.05 26.27
N SER A 1130 -8.16 -29.30 27.40
CA SER A 1130 -6.80 -28.83 27.63
C SER A 1130 -5.75 -29.58 26.83
N THR A 1131 -6.08 -30.77 26.32
CA THR A 1131 -5.12 -31.64 25.63
C THR A 1131 -5.10 -31.37 24.12
N ASN A 1132 -3.96 -31.66 23.49
CA ASN A 1132 -3.86 -31.64 22.02
C ASN A 1132 -4.58 -32.85 21.37
N MET A 1133 -5.16 -33.75 22.15
CA MET A 1133 -5.88 -34.93 21.67
C MET A 1133 -7.35 -34.54 21.45
N ARG A 1134 -7.68 -34.15 20.22
CA ARG A 1134 -9.01 -33.56 19.91
C ARG A 1134 -10.01 -34.56 19.35
N ARG A 1135 -9.53 -35.68 18.82
CA ARG A 1135 -10.35 -36.74 18.25
C ARG A 1135 -10.56 -37.84 19.27
N HIS A 1136 -11.81 -38.08 19.63
CA HIS A 1136 -12.23 -39.08 20.61
C HIS A 1136 -13.43 -39.88 20.09
N THR A 1137 -13.61 -41.09 20.60
CA THR A 1137 -14.71 -41.97 20.20
C THR A 1137 -15.85 -41.88 21.22
N TYR A 1138 -17.06 -41.54 20.78
CA TYR A 1138 -18.21 -41.31 21.66
C TYR A 1138 -19.37 -42.25 21.32
N THR A 1139 -20.00 -42.81 22.36
CA THR A 1139 -21.39 -43.29 22.26
C THR A 1139 -22.33 -42.08 22.25
N PHE A 1140 -23.57 -42.25 21.78
CA PHE A 1140 -24.57 -41.17 21.81
C PHE A 1140 -24.80 -40.66 23.25
N GLU A 1141 -24.91 -41.56 24.22
CA GLU A 1141 -25.05 -41.20 25.64
C GLU A 1141 -23.83 -40.45 26.21
N ALA A 1142 -22.61 -40.79 25.75
CA ALA A 1142 -21.42 -40.05 26.13
C ALA A 1142 -21.40 -38.64 25.53
N PHE A 1143 -21.80 -38.51 24.26
CA PHE A 1143 -21.93 -37.22 23.58
C PHE A 1143 -22.94 -36.31 24.28
N GLN A 1144 -24.09 -36.83 24.74
CA GLN A 1144 -25.10 -36.05 25.48
C GLN A 1144 -24.60 -35.47 26.81
N ARG A 1145 -23.49 -35.98 27.35
CA ARG A 1145 -22.85 -35.45 28.58
C ARG A 1145 -21.82 -34.35 28.30
N LEU A 1146 -21.61 -33.99 27.04
CA LEU A 1146 -20.73 -32.88 26.69
C LEU A 1146 -21.40 -31.54 27.00
N PRO A 1147 -20.65 -30.55 27.51
CA PRO A 1147 -21.22 -29.27 27.90
C PRO A 1147 -21.54 -28.38 26.71
N SER A 1148 -22.54 -27.51 26.87
CA SER A 1148 -22.65 -26.29 26.08
C SER A 1148 -21.68 -25.23 26.58
N LEU A 1149 -21.17 -24.39 25.66
CA LEU A 1149 -20.35 -23.23 25.99
C LEU A 1149 -21.19 -21.98 25.76
N THR A 1150 -21.44 -21.18 26.79
CA THR A 1150 -22.18 -19.91 26.65
C THR A 1150 -21.25 -18.74 26.88
N ILE A 1151 -21.15 -17.87 25.88
CA ILE A 1151 -20.38 -16.63 25.92
C ILE A 1151 -21.36 -15.50 26.15
N GLY A 1152 -21.15 -14.76 27.24
CA GLY A 1152 -21.91 -13.54 27.51
C GLY A 1152 -21.16 -12.32 27.00
N PHE A 1153 -21.89 -11.40 26.40
CA PHE A 1153 -21.42 -10.10 25.91
C PHE A 1153 -22.08 -8.95 26.66
N ALA A 1154 -21.69 -7.73 26.31
CA ALA A 1154 -22.35 -6.51 26.80
C ALA A 1154 -23.87 -6.54 26.51
N ASN A 1155 -24.64 -5.77 27.28
CA ASN A 1155 -26.11 -5.74 27.26
C ASN A 1155 -26.81 -7.08 27.53
N ASN A 1156 -26.15 -8.00 28.24
CA ASN A 1156 -26.67 -9.36 28.53
C ASN A 1156 -26.99 -10.17 27.26
N ALA A 1157 -26.39 -9.85 26.12
CA ALA A 1157 -26.47 -10.69 24.93
C ALA A 1157 -25.65 -11.97 25.17
N ASN A 1158 -26.22 -13.13 24.85
CA ASN A 1158 -25.57 -14.41 25.07
C ASN A 1158 -25.55 -15.24 23.79
N LEU A 1159 -24.43 -15.90 23.52
CA LEU A 1159 -24.30 -16.87 22.44
C LEU A 1159 -23.93 -18.23 23.01
N THR A 1160 -24.74 -19.25 22.72
CA THR A 1160 -24.56 -20.61 23.21
C THR A 1160 -24.14 -21.54 22.09
N ILE A 1161 -22.97 -22.17 22.25
CA ILE A 1161 -22.41 -23.16 21.35
C ILE A 1161 -22.71 -24.55 21.92
N LEU A 1162 -23.46 -25.36 21.17
CA LEU A 1162 -23.91 -26.69 21.59
C LEU A 1162 -22.92 -27.77 21.16
N PRO A 1163 -22.92 -28.97 21.80
CA PRO A 1163 -22.05 -30.07 21.41
C PRO A 1163 -22.10 -30.43 19.93
N ASP A 1164 -23.29 -30.40 19.32
CA ASP A 1164 -23.50 -30.62 17.88
C ASP A 1164 -22.83 -29.54 17.01
N HIS A 1165 -22.68 -28.32 17.52
CA HIS A 1165 -22.06 -27.23 16.79
C HIS A 1165 -20.53 -27.37 16.70
N TYR A 1166 -19.87 -27.77 17.80
CA TYR A 1166 -18.40 -27.79 17.89
C TYR A 1166 -17.76 -29.18 17.72
N MET A 1167 -18.56 -30.26 17.63
CA MET A 1167 -18.05 -31.60 17.35
C MET A 1167 -18.21 -31.95 15.88
N GLU A 1168 -17.09 -32.05 15.17
CA GLU A 1168 -17.09 -32.52 13.78
C GLU A 1168 -17.33 -34.04 13.71
N GLY A 1169 -18.19 -34.44 12.77
CA GLY A 1169 -18.53 -35.84 12.49
C GLY A 1169 -19.82 -36.31 13.15
N VAL A 1170 -20.53 -35.41 13.86
CA VAL A 1170 -21.85 -35.69 14.44
C VAL A 1170 -22.86 -35.89 13.31
N PRO A 1171 -23.58 -37.03 13.26
CA PRO A 1171 -24.74 -37.19 12.40
C PRO A 1171 -25.84 -36.23 12.87
N VAL A 1172 -26.33 -35.38 11.98
CA VAL A 1172 -27.33 -34.34 12.30
C VAL A 1172 -28.55 -34.48 11.41
N ASP A 1173 -29.73 -34.33 12.00
CA ASP A 1173 -31.00 -34.31 11.29
C ASP A 1173 -31.06 -33.01 10.48
N ALA A 1174 -31.19 -33.14 9.16
CA ALA A 1174 -31.19 -32.01 8.24
C ALA A 1174 -32.36 -31.02 8.48
N SER A 1175 -33.45 -31.47 9.11
CA SER A 1175 -34.65 -30.67 9.39
C SER A 1175 -34.58 -29.91 10.71
N THR A 1176 -33.88 -30.44 11.71
CA THR A 1176 -33.81 -29.83 13.05
C THR A 1176 -32.43 -29.30 13.41
N GLY A 1177 -31.38 -29.70 12.69
CA GLY A 1177 -29.98 -29.39 12.98
C GLY A 1177 -29.43 -30.08 14.21
N ARG A 1178 -30.14 -31.07 14.75
CA ARG A 1178 -29.77 -31.74 16.01
C ARG A 1178 -29.13 -33.08 15.75
N ALA A 1179 -28.28 -33.51 16.68
CA ALA A 1179 -27.64 -34.81 16.62
C ALA A 1179 -28.66 -35.95 16.53
N GLU A 1180 -28.55 -36.80 15.50
CA GLU A 1180 -29.31 -38.04 15.38
C GLU A 1180 -28.74 -39.10 16.34
N VAL A 1181 -29.58 -40.06 16.74
CA VAL A 1181 -29.13 -41.17 17.59
C VAL A 1181 -28.29 -42.14 16.77
N TRP A 1182 -27.10 -42.50 17.27
CA TRP A 1182 -26.25 -43.53 16.65
C TRP A 1182 -26.00 -44.74 17.58
N GLU A 1183 -25.97 -45.94 17.00
CA GLU A 1183 -25.85 -47.20 17.76
C GLU A 1183 -24.42 -47.56 18.14
N LYS A 1184 -23.44 -47.27 17.27
CA LYS A 1184 -22.03 -47.63 17.46
C LYS A 1184 -21.22 -46.40 17.79
N SER A 1185 -20.22 -46.52 18.66
CA SER A 1185 -19.35 -45.40 18.96
C SER A 1185 -18.65 -44.88 17.71
N ILE A 1186 -18.70 -43.57 17.50
CA ILE A 1186 -18.12 -42.91 16.33
C ILE A 1186 -16.99 -41.96 16.76
N PRO A 1187 -15.95 -41.77 15.93
CA PRO A 1187 -14.92 -40.78 16.18
C PRO A 1187 -15.46 -39.37 15.90
N LEU A 1188 -15.45 -38.49 16.90
CA LEU A 1188 -15.77 -37.07 16.80
C LEU A 1188 -14.52 -36.24 17.05
N THR A 1189 -14.42 -35.07 16.41
CA THR A 1189 -13.28 -34.16 16.57
C THR A 1189 -13.73 -32.82 17.13
N ASN A 1190 -13.17 -32.41 18.26
CA ASN A 1190 -13.45 -31.11 18.87
C ASN A 1190 -12.86 -29.95 18.04
N ARG A 1191 -13.72 -28.99 17.67
CA ARG A 1191 -13.43 -27.80 16.87
C ARG A 1191 -13.38 -26.49 17.68
N ILE A 1192 -13.26 -26.59 19.00
CA ILE A 1192 -12.85 -25.48 19.87
C ILE A 1192 -11.33 -25.54 20.07
N TYR A 1193 -10.67 -24.42 19.75
CA TYR A 1193 -9.23 -24.26 19.81
C TYR A 1193 -8.88 -23.34 20.99
N LEU A 1194 -7.92 -23.75 21.82
CA LEU A 1194 -7.44 -23.00 23.00
C LEU A 1194 -5.94 -22.73 22.84
N ASP A 1195 -5.54 -22.20 21.69
CA ASP A 1195 -4.14 -22.03 21.28
C ASP A 1195 -3.80 -20.62 20.79
N GLU A 1196 -4.77 -19.70 20.72
CA GLU A 1196 -4.50 -18.31 20.36
C GLU A 1196 -3.64 -17.63 21.42
N ALA A 1197 -2.76 -16.74 20.99
CA ALA A 1197 -1.94 -15.98 21.93
C ALA A 1197 -2.82 -15.05 22.77
N ARG A 1198 -3.74 -14.33 22.11
CA ARG A 1198 -4.62 -13.28 22.65
C ARG A 1198 -5.82 -13.06 21.74
N GLY A 1199 -6.94 -12.59 22.31
CA GLY A 1199 -8.19 -12.36 21.58
C GLY A 1199 -8.99 -13.64 21.34
N THR A 1200 -10.22 -13.49 20.85
CA THR A 1200 -11.15 -14.61 20.59
C THR A 1200 -11.69 -14.52 19.17
N VAL A 1201 -11.78 -15.65 18.47
CA VAL A 1201 -12.39 -15.76 17.14
C VAL A 1201 -13.57 -16.72 17.23
N LEU A 1202 -14.77 -16.21 17.00
CA LEU A 1202 -15.99 -17.03 16.91
C LEU A 1202 -16.23 -17.38 15.44
N GLY A 1203 -15.91 -18.62 15.11
CA GLY A 1203 -16.07 -19.18 13.77
C GLY A 1203 -17.51 -19.49 13.39
N ALA A 1204 -17.72 -19.99 12.19
CA ALA A 1204 -19.02 -20.45 11.70
C ALA A 1204 -19.66 -21.49 12.64
N ASN A 1205 -18.86 -22.35 13.28
CA ASN A 1205 -19.35 -23.29 14.27
C ASN A 1205 -20.03 -22.63 15.49
N ALA A 1206 -19.62 -21.44 15.91
CA ALA A 1206 -20.29 -20.71 16.99
C ALA A 1206 -21.64 -20.12 16.58
N MET A 1207 -21.83 -19.89 15.27
CA MET A 1207 -23.02 -19.21 14.72
C MET A 1207 -24.16 -20.18 14.37
N TYR A 1208 -23.95 -21.49 14.43
CA TYR A 1208 -25.01 -22.47 14.18
C TYR A 1208 -26.20 -22.29 15.13
N GLY A 1209 -27.42 -22.38 14.58
CA GLY A 1209 -28.66 -22.29 15.36
C GLY A 1209 -28.98 -20.88 15.89
N HIS A 1210 -28.28 -19.86 15.39
CA HIS A 1210 -28.52 -18.45 15.74
C HIS A 1210 -28.71 -17.61 14.48
N ASP A 1211 -29.57 -16.59 14.57
CA ASP A 1211 -29.61 -15.47 13.64
C ASP A 1211 -28.68 -14.39 14.18
N ILE A 1212 -27.53 -14.21 13.53
CA ILE A 1212 -26.54 -13.21 13.89
C ILE A 1212 -26.69 -12.03 12.95
N VAL A 1213 -27.14 -10.89 13.48
CA VAL A 1213 -27.35 -9.66 12.71
C VAL A 1213 -26.15 -8.74 12.84
N PHE A 1214 -25.51 -8.42 11.72
CA PHE A 1214 -24.41 -7.48 11.61
C PHE A 1214 -24.96 -6.10 11.24
N ASP A 1215 -25.29 -5.27 12.23
CA ASP A 1215 -25.89 -3.95 12.03
C ASP A 1215 -24.82 -2.85 12.09
N VAL A 1216 -24.17 -2.63 10.95
CA VAL A 1216 -23.11 -1.61 10.80
C VAL A 1216 -23.67 -0.21 11.05
N GLN A 1217 -24.90 0.06 10.59
CA GLN A 1217 -25.55 1.36 10.79
C GLN A 1217 -25.88 1.64 12.26
N GLY A 1218 -26.30 0.63 13.01
CA GLY A 1218 -26.55 0.72 14.45
C GLY A 1218 -25.32 0.52 15.33
N HIS A 1219 -24.16 0.24 14.73
CA HIS A 1219 -22.91 -0.09 15.43
C HIS A 1219 -23.05 -1.23 16.45
N GLN A 1220 -23.78 -2.29 16.09
CA GLN A 1220 -24.14 -3.38 16.99
C GLN A 1220 -24.24 -4.74 16.28
N ILE A 1221 -24.11 -5.81 17.06
CA ILE A 1221 -24.40 -7.18 16.65
C ILE A 1221 -25.67 -7.66 17.36
N GLY A 1222 -26.66 -8.09 16.59
CA GLY A 1222 -27.86 -8.78 17.07
C GLY A 1222 -27.62 -10.29 17.16
N ILE A 1223 -28.12 -10.92 18.23
CA ILE A 1223 -28.01 -12.35 18.50
C ILE A 1223 -29.38 -12.85 18.96
N ALA A 1224 -29.94 -13.79 18.22
CA ALA A 1224 -31.14 -14.53 18.60
C ALA A 1224 -30.98 -16.02 18.28
N THR A 1225 -31.43 -16.88 19.18
CA THR A 1225 -31.58 -18.31 18.86
C THR A 1225 -32.70 -18.47 17.83
N ALA A 1226 -32.39 -19.11 16.70
CA ALA A 1226 -33.28 -19.18 15.55
C ALA A 1226 -33.29 -20.57 14.93
N ASN A 1227 -34.43 -20.97 14.37
CA ASN A 1227 -34.50 -22.15 13.52
C ASN A 1227 -34.11 -21.79 12.09
N CYS A 1228 -32.82 -21.99 11.77
CA CYS A 1228 -32.25 -21.73 10.45
C CYS A 1228 -32.62 -22.78 9.37
N HIS A 1229 -33.37 -23.85 9.71
CA HIS A 1229 -33.66 -24.98 8.80
C HIS A 1229 -34.95 -24.84 7.98
N SER A 1230 -35.77 -23.81 8.20
CA SER A 1230 -37.09 -23.76 7.57
C SER A 1230 -36.98 -23.43 6.07
N ASN A 1231 -37.29 -24.42 5.22
CA ASN A 1231 -37.37 -24.30 3.76
C ASN A 1231 -38.56 -23.46 3.24
N THR A 1232 -39.25 -22.71 4.10
CA THR A 1232 -40.53 -22.04 3.75
C THR A 1232 -40.40 -20.90 2.74
N ILE A 1233 -39.18 -20.48 2.37
CA ILE A 1233 -38.95 -19.35 1.47
C ILE A 1233 -39.06 -19.76 -0.02
N SER A 1234 -39.04 -21.05 -0.38
CA SER A 1234 -39.20 -21.47 -1.78
C SER A 1234 -40.61 -21.37 -2.34
N SER A 1235 -41.60 -20.95 -1.54
CA SER A 1235 -43.03 -20.98 -1.91
C SER A 1235 -43.72 -19.61 -1.96
N GLN A 1236 -43.01 -18.51 -1.75
CA GLN A 1236 -43.60 -17.16 -1.74
C GLN A 1236 -42.81 -16.08 -2.51
N LEU A 1237 -41.87 -16.47 -3.38
CA LEU A 1237 -41.30 -15.57 -4.39
C LEU A 1237 -41.75 -16.01 -5.78
#